data_AF-A0A1H0LCA7-F1
#
_entry.id   AF-A0A1H0LCA7-F1
#
_cell.length_a   1.000
_cell.length_b   1.000
_cell.length_c   1.000
_cell.angle_alpha   90.00
_cell.angle_beta   90.00
_cell.angle_gamma   90.00
#
_symmetry.space_group_name_H-M   'P 1'
#
loop_
_entity.id
_entity.type
_entity.pdbx_description
1 polymer ?
#
loop_
_entity_poly.entity_id
_entity_poly.type
_entity_poly.pdbx_seq_one_letter_code
_entity_poly.pdbx_strand_id
1 'polypeptide(L)'
;MDNNIISHRASGRMSKLQSPVSDAEVGQGKPDTASASNAPGPLTGLHARATDYGPEAAVRPRVSLASATGAAESGTILDLEAGITEPQGTVQVERGGAIASTPAARLVALQRMQVSLATQSSREVNPQMAVDLVNRLRPLMRQIPTHSDLMREVSETDVRAWYGAQGLDREDVDALRRSAFLSGLPNPTGSFMNNALQYIVSPWVNYATGDPWAGAGIGFGTAAIAAPMNALQQSAVVTLCESLRERHGPVIVPDKKNINDRHWLPELSKALEHEVVQFSALHDRLRATLAEHGIQADQGGPPDAVLAALSGLTREARQELHLQVRQWLDSEKKLHRTHGEFLMTQGAHERQWMGNRWQFVPRTLRSPAASLLGLVGKSGAARVLPPTLQVVASLMLTAAQHVAAGFDERAKQEYNNVLNLLYGQFFTASGTDKLARGQPLEADDIDTAKLRGFISMPVQSLVKRVSADVGRQVTTLRELLADRPPAVGQGDTDSRASDRAALAGMENDAALLGQGRLSELDPDGLAQSLLLASEKSVISEQLLRDLVAKYTVKEFSAQTAQRLGQAFHLGVFGSAASSIIGKVTSAASGGTRQAPVAQTVGVSVLSGVMAAIGASNQHTAISVKNNRREGEVDVGLGRQVLRGVMGGLSESLAQRRGSRAGLDMKALLAQDQVGNLLGFAKSLNQQLSAEFEVAPEILSLSEAGRVLGPGHTSAAGATEIVIEMDPNQATSGMRLTAASHPPTSAR
;
A
#
# COMPACT_ATOMS: atom_id res chain seq x y z
N MET A 1 -47.28 14.91 -9.34
CA MET A 1 -47.81 14.84 -10.72
C MET A 1 -47.52 13.44 -11.25
N ASP A 2 -48.13 12.36 -10.73
CA ASP A 2 -49.56 12.02 -10.49
C ASP A 2 -50.19 11.42 -11.76
N ASN A 3 -50.96 10.32 -11.76
CA ASN A 3 -51.44 9.38 -10.72
C ASN A 3 -51.49 7.95 -11.36
N ASN A 4 -51.20 6.82 -10.70
CA ASN A 4 -51.81 6.16 -9.52
C ASN A 4 -53.02 5.23 -9.88
N ILE A 5 -53.38 4.29 -8.99
CA ILE A 5 -54.31 3.11 -9.14
C ILE A 5 -53.58 1.75 -9.40
N ILE A 6 -53.90 0.59 -8.80
CA ILE A 6 -54.18 0.15 -7.40
C ILE A 6 -54.56 -1.35 -7.42
N SER A 7 -53.80 -2.22 -6.72
CA SER A 7 -54.20 -3.48 -6.02
C SER A 7 -55.11 -4.56 -6.71
N HIS A 8 -55.42 -5.75 -6.16
CA HIS A 8 -55.13 -6.45 -4.90
C HIS A 8 -55.35 -7.97 -5.09
N ARG A 9 -54.55 -8.85 -4.45
CA ARG A 9 -55.07 -10.07 -3.79
C ARG A 9 -54.07 -10.71 -2.83
N ALA A 10 -54.58 -11.41 -1.82
CA ALA A 10 -53.82 -12.15 -0.81
C ALA A 10 -54.66 -13.33 -0.27
N SER A 11 -54.08 -14.11 0.65
CA SER A 11 -54.56 -15.39 1.22
C SER A 11 -54.18 -16.65 0.40
N GLY A 12 -53.69 -17.75 0.98
CA GLY A 12 -53.29 -18.02 2.38
C GLY A 12 -53.92 -19.28 2.98
N ARG A 13 -53.09 -20.27 3.37
CA ARG A 13 -53.51 -21.37 4.28
C ARG A 13 -52.32 -22.10 4.93
N MET A 14 -52.59 -22.69 6.09
CA MET A 14 -51.66 -23.51 6.88
C MET A 14 -51.76 -25.01 6.53
N SER A 15 -50.71 -25.77 6.86
CA SER A 15 -50.80 -27.19 7.25
C SER A 15 -49.76 -27.49 8.34
N LYS A 16 -50.11 -28.33 9.33
CA LYS A 16 -49.19 -28.94 10.32
C LYS A 16 -49.23 -30.46 10.17
N LEU A 17 -48.10 -31.13 10.41
CA LEU A 17 -47.92 -32.55 10.84
C LEU A 17 -46.47 -32.59 11.39
N GLN A 18 -46.22 -32.74 12.70
CA GLN A 18 -46.26 -33.93 13.57
C GLN A 18 -45.09 -34.92 13.40
N SER A 19 -44.43 -35.20 14.54
CA SER A 19 -43.31 -36.13 14.75
C SER A 19 -43.77 -37.59 14.91
N PRO A 20 -42.85 -38.59 14.92
CA PRO A 20 -42.09 -38.99 16.13
C PRO A 20 -40.56 -38.96 15.88
N VAL A 21 -39.61 -38.96 16.85
CA VAL A 21 -39.44 -39.60 18.18
C VAL A 21 -39.02 -41.08 18.12
N SER A 22 -37.79 -41.36 18.56
CA SER A 22 -37.30 -42.69 18.97
C SER A 22 -36.09 -42.55 19.90
N ASP A 23 -36.22 -43.05 21.13
CA ASP A 23 -35.14 -43.32 22.09
C ASP A 23 -34.33 -44.57 21.63
N ALA A 24 -33.16 -44.99 22.13
CA ALA A 24 -32.24 -44.56 23.19
C ALA A 24 -30.79 -45.00 22.73
N GLU A 25 -29.71 -45.26 23.50
CA GLU A 25 -29.44 -45.47 24.94
C GLU A 25 -28.07 -44.87 25.37
N VAL A 26 -27.80 -44.99 26.68
CA VAL A 26 -26.60 -44.68 27.47
C VAL A 26 -25.33 -45.43 27.05
N GLY A 27 -24.17 -44.76 27.07
CA GLY A 27 -22.84 -45.39 27.14
C GLY A 27 -21.86 -44.53 27.97
N GLN A 28 -21.34 -45.06 29.08
CA GLN A 28 -20.47 -44.30 30.00
C GLN A 28 -18.99 -44.35 29.58
N GLY A 29 -18.33 -43.19 29.56
CA GLY A 29 -16.87 -43.05 29.45
C GLY A 29 -16.39 -41.89 30.33
N LYS A 30 -15.32 -42.10 31.10
CA LYS A 30 -14.71 -41.03 31.92
C LYS A 30 -13.77 -40.15 31.08
N PRO A 31 -13.56 -38.87 31.46
CA PRO A 31 -12.70 -37.96 30.71
C PRO A 31 -11.24 -38.06 31.15
N ASP A 32 -10.33 -38.27 30.20
CA ASP A 32 -8.88 -38.15 30.44
C ASP A 32 -8.32 -36.83 29.89
N THR A 33 -7.63 -36.13 30.79
CA THR A 33 -6.59 -35.09 30.58
C THR A 33 -6.64 -34.17 29.35
N ALA A 34 -6.81 -32.88 29.62
CA ALA A 34 -6.72 -31.78 28.65
C ALA A 34 -5.46 -31.81 27.77
N SER A 35 -5.66 -31.71 26.45
CA SER A 35 -4.67 -31.16 25.53
C SER A 35 -4.93 -29.65 25.37
N ALA A 36 -3.94 -28.81 25.64
CA ALA A 36 -4.11 -27.37 25.61
C ALA A 36 -4.28 -26.86 24.16
N SER A 37 -5.40 -26.19 23.89
CA SER A 37 -5.66 -25.61 22.57
C SER A 37 -4.71 -24.45 22.27
N ASN A 38 -3.80 -24.62 21.32
CA ASN A 38 -2.99 -23.56 20.73
C ASN A 38 -3.85 -22.62 19.87
N ALA A 39 -4.73 -21.86 20.50
CA ALA A 39 -5.49 -20.79 19.86
C ALA A 39 -4.52 -19.65 19.47
N PRO A 40 -4.54 -19.15 18.22
CA PRO A 40 -3.71 -18.02 17.83
C PRO A 40 -4.12 -16.75 18.63
N GLY A 41 -3.14 -16.01 19.11
CA GLY A 41 -3.34 -14.83 19.95
C GLY A 41 -4.04 -13.67 19.23
N PRO A 42 -4.54 -12.66 19.99
CA PRO A 42 -5.38 -11.57 19.47
C PRO A 42 -4.72 -10.63 18.46
N LEU A 43 -3.42 -10.83 18.18
CA LEU A 43 -2.62 -10.11 17.19
C LEU A 43 -2.06 -10.99 16.06
N THR A 44 -2.22 -12.32 16.07
CA THR A 44 -1.52 -13.23 15.13
C THR A 44 -1.79 -12.91 13.65
N GLY A 45 -3.00 -12.47 13.29
CA GLY A 45 -3.33 -12.02 11.93
C GLY A 45 -2.66 -10.70 11.49
N LEU A 46 -2.05 -9.95 12.41
CA LEU A 46 -1.46 -8.63 12.17
C LEU A 46 0.08 -8.61 12.05
N HIS A 47 0.76 -9.75 12.26
CA HIS A 47 2.23 -9.82 12.41
C HIS A 47 3.03 -9.91 11.09
N ALA A 48 2.39 -10.07 9.93
CA ALA A 48 3.05 -10.34 8.64
C ALA A 48 3.80 -9.12 8.01
N ARG A 49 4.55 -8.34 8.80
CA ARG A 49 5.23 -7.10 8.35
C ARG A 49 6.47 -6.69 9.16
N ALA A 50 7.16 -7.64 9.81
CA ALA A 50 8.27 -7.34 10.72
C ALA A 50 9.69 -7.60 10.14
N THR A 51 9.80 -8.22 8.96
CA THR A 51 11.05 -8.89 8.51
C THR A 51 11.82 -8.20 7.38
N ASP A 52 11.30 -7.13 6.77
CA ASP A 52 11.86 -6.55 5.53
C ASP A 52 12.97 -5.49 5.74
N TYR A 53 13.66 -5.54 6.88
CA TYR A 53 14.76 -4.63 7.23
C TYR A 53 16.03 -5.42 7.57
N GLY A 54 16.77 -5.81 6.54
CA GLY A 54 18.13 -6.32 6.69
C GLY A 54 19.13 -5.23 7.09
N PRO A 55 20.27 -5.58 7.72
CA PRO A 55 21.23 -4.62 8.23
C PRO A 55 22.12 -4.01 7.12
N GLU A 56 21.97 -2.71 6.86
CA GLU A 56 22.97 -1.90 6.15
C GLU A 56 23.63 -0.91 7.13
N ALA A 57 24.96 -0.79 7.06
CA ALA A 57 25.75 -0.04 8.03
C ALA A 57 25.47 1.48 7.98
N ALA A 58 24.92 2.03 9.07
CA ALA A 58 24.48 3.41 9.15
C ALA A 58 25.65 4.41 9.35
N VAL A 59 26.31 4.81 8.27
CA VAL A 59 27.26 5.94 8.26
C VAL A 59 26.51 7.24 8.55
N ARG A 60 26.72 7.81 9.75
CA ARG A 60 26.03 9.03 10.22
C ARG A 60 26.71 10.31 9.67
N PRO A 61 26.02 11.17 8.89
CA PRO A 61 26.54 12.50 8.58
C PRO A 61 26.34 13.45 9.76
N ARG A 62 27.42 14.07 10.26
CA ARG A 62 27.32 15.25 11.13
C ARG A 62 26.92 16.46 10.28
N VAL A 63 25.81 17.11 10.63
CA VAL A 63 25.42 18.42 10.08
C VAL A 63 25.36 19.41 11.24
N SER A 64 26.08 20.53 11.12
CA SER A 64 26.05 21.62 12.09
C SER A 64 25.06 22.70 11.66
N LEU A 65 24.29 23.24 12.61
CA LEU A 65 23.53 24.48 12.45
C LEU A 65 24.13 25.54 13.39
N ALA A 66 24.33 26.76 12.90
CA ALA A 66 24.84 27.88 13.68
C ALA A 66 24.28 29.23 13.16
N SER A 67 24.01 30.17 14.08
CA SER A 67 23.62 31.59 13.84
C SER A 67 22.26 31.84 13.12
N ALA A 68 21.55 32.98 13.26
CA ALA A 68 21.55 34.11 14.22
C ALA A 68 20.31 35.02 13.93
N THR A 69 19.76 35.90 14.79
CA THR A 69 19.68 35.99 16.27
C THR A 69 18.61 37.07 16.62
N GLY A 70 17.54 36.73 17.36
CA GLY A 70 16.58 37.68 17.97
C GLY A 70 15.58 38.37 17.01
N ALA A 71 14.45 38.91 17.48
CA ALA A 71 13.76 38.86 18.78
C ALA A 71 12.28 39.28 18.55
N ALA A 72 11.29 39.13 19.43
CA ALA A 72 11.22 38.62 20.82
C ALA A 72 9.94 37.70 20.92
N GLU A 73 9.26 37.40 22.05
CA GLU A 73 9.31 37.83 23.45
C GLU A 73 8.63 36.76 24.37
N SER A 74 8.67 36.97 25.70
CA SER A 74 7.80 36.42 26.75
C SER A 74 7.11 35.06 26.52
N GLY A 75 7.78 33.97 26.94
CA GLY A 75 7.19 32.63 27.08
C GLY A 75 8.21 31.61 27.56
N THR A 76 8.29 31.37 28.86
CA THR A 76 9.35 30.60 29.56
C THR A 76 9.73 29.27 28.89
N ILE A 77 11.01 29.12 28.54
CA ILE A 77 11.64 27.88 28.07
C ILE A 77 12.85 27.59 28.98
N LEU A 78 13.15 26.29 29.19
CA LEU A 78 14.22 25.80 30.06
C LEU A 78 15.61 26.03 29.46
N ASP A 79 16.61 26.27 30.33
CA ASP A 79 18.01 26.39 29.96
C ASP A 79 18.56 25.14 29.28
N LEU A 80 19.40 25.33 28.26
CA LEU A 80 20.01 24.23 27.50
C LEU A 80 21.41 24.57 26.93
N GLU A 81 22.21 25.32 27.68
CA GLU A 81 23.63 25.57 27.40
C GLU A 81 24.53 25.15 28.58
N ALA A 82 24.87 23.85 28.65
CA ALA A 82 25.94 23.34 29.51
C ALA A 82 26.55 22.04 28.95
N GLY A 83 27.88 21.90 29.00
CA GLY A 83 28.57 20.61 28.90
C GLY A 83 28.86 20.07 27.50
N ILE A 84 29.81 20.68 26.77
CA ILE A 84 30.56 19.94 25.74
C ILE A 84 31.77 19.25 26.41
N THR A 85 31.66 17.94 26.62
CA THR A 85 32.78 17.07 27.03
C THR A 85 32.55 15.63 26.54
N GLU A 86 33.60 14.81 26.49
CA GLU A 86 33.57 13.51 25.82
C GLU A 86 32.83 12.40 26.62
N PRO A 87 32.11 11.49 25.95
CA PRO A 87 31.31 10.47 26.62
C PRO A 87 32.12 9.20 26.98
N GLN A 88 32.57 9.11 28.23
CA GLN A 88 32.71 7.83 28.93
C GLN A 88 31.77 7.82 30.13
N GLY A 89 30.57 7.26 29.95
CA GLY A 89 29.55 7.17 30.98
C GLY A 89 28.32 6.41 30.48
N THR A 90 27.70 5.62 31.36
CA THR A 90 26.45 4.92 31.10
C THR A 90 25.32 5.90 30.81
N VAL A 91 24.58 5.67 29.73
CA VAL A 91 23.42 6.50 29.35
C VAL A 91 22.24 6.22 30.27
N GLN A 92 22.19 6.87 31.43
CA GLN A 92 20.93 7.11 32.12
C GLN A 92 20.17 8.16 31.33
N VAL A 93 19.15 7.73 30.57
CA VAL A 93 18.15 8.64 30.01
C VAL A 93 17.32 9.16 31.17
N GLU A 94 17.37 10.47 31.44
CA GLU A 94 16.49 11.08 32.44
C GLU A 94 15.01 10.84 32.06
N ARG A 95 14.24 10.29 33.00
CA ARG A 95 12.84 9.90 32.80
C ARG A 95 11.97 11.15 32.62
N GLY A 96 11.75 11.53 31.36
CA GLY A 96 11.02 12.75 31.00
C GLY A 96 9.60 12.83 31.59
N GLY A 97 9.33 13.89 32.35
CA GLY A 97 7.97 14.38 32.60
C GLY A 97 7.06 13.50 33.46
N ALA A 98 7.61 12.73 34.41
CA ALA A 98 6.82 11.87 35.30
C ALA A 98 5.99 12.64 36.36
N ILE A 99 4.91 13.31 35.95
CA ILE A 99 3.82 13.66 36.89
C ILE A 99 3.23 12.34 37.39
N ALA A 100 3.38 12.08 38.69
CA ALA A 100 3.29 10.76 39.28
C ALA A 100 1.87 10.17 39.29
N SER A 101 1.46 9.54 38.19
CA SER A 101 0.38 8.55 38.21
C SER A 101 0.81 7.37 39.07
N THR A 102 0.10 7.12 40.18
CA THR A 102 0.40 6.05 41.14
C THR A 102 0.46 4.67 40.45
N PRO A 103 1.16 3.67 41.02
CA PRO A 103 1.20 2.32 40.45
C PRO A 103 -0.20 1.74 40.20
N ALA A 104 -1.15 1.99 41.11
CA ALA A 104 -2.55 1.62 40.92
C ALA A 104 -3.21 2.32 39.72
N ALA A 105 -2.99 3.63 39.53
CA ALA A 105 -3.52 4.36 38.37
C ALA A 105 -2.91 3.88 37.04
N ARG A 106 -1.63 3.49 37.05
CA ARG A 106 -0.95 2.86 35.88
C ARG A 106 -1.58 1.51 35.56
N LEU A 107 -1.75 0.64 36.55
CA LEU A 107 -2.37 -0.69 36.39
C LEU A 107 -3.81 -0.59 35.86
N VAL A 108 -4.64 0.33 36.38
CA VAL A 108 -6.02 0.54 35.91
C VAL A 108 -6.07 1.00 34.46
N ALA A 109 -5.12 1.82 34.00
CA ALA A 109 -5.03 2.22 32.59
C ALA A 109 -4.67 1.03 31.68
N LEU A 110 -3.68 0.22 32.07
CA LEU A 110 -3.29 -1.00 31.35
C LEU A 110 -4.44 -2.02 31.29
N GLN A 111 -5.16 -2.24 32.40
CA GLN A 111 -6.34 -3.11 32.45
C GLN A 111 -7.46 -2.60 31.54
N ARG A 112 -7.73 -1.29 31.50
CA ARG A 112 -8.70 -0.70 30.58
C ARG A 112 -8.28 -0.92 29.13
N MET A 113 -7.01 -0.74 28.79
CA MET A 113 -6.50 -1.02 27.44
C MET A 113 -6.57 -2.51 27.10
N GLN A 114 -6.29 -3.42 28.04
CA GLN A 114 -6.37 -4.88 27.83
C GLN A 114 -7.82 -5.34 27.58
N VAL A 115 -8.79 -4.86 28.37
CA VAL A 115 -10.21 -5.12 28.12
C VAL A 115 -10.63 -4.56 26.75
N SER A 116 -10.21 -3.33 26.44
CA SER A 116 -10.49 -2.69 25.14
C SER A 116 -9.91 -3.48 23.97
N LEU A 117 -8.67 -3.98 24.09
CA LEU A 117 -7.99 -4.81 23.10
C LEU A 117 -8.72 -6.14 22.89
N ALA A 118 -9.15 -6.80 23.96
CA ALA A 118 -9.92 -8.04 23.89
C ALA A 118 -11.23 -7.82 23.12
N THR A 119 -12.03 -6.82 23.50
CA THR A 119 -13.28 -6.48 22.80
C THR A 119 -13.06 -6.10 21.33
N GLN A 120 -11.98 -5.37 21.01
CA GLN A 120 -11.64 -4.97 19.63
C GLN A 120 -11.20 -6.17 18.77
N SER A 121 -10.50 -7.16 19.35
CA SER A 121 -10.08 -8.38 18.65
C SER A 121 -11.18 -9.45 18.58
N SER A 122 -12.15 -9.44 19.50
CA SER A 122 -13.35 -10.30 19.46
C SER A 122 -14.54 -9.67 18.72
N ARG A 123 -14.38 -8.46 18.16
CA ARG A 123 -15.44 -7.67 17.50
C ARG A 123 -16.19 -8.50 16.47
N GLU A 124 -17.52 -8.49 16.53
CA GLU A 124 -18.37 -9.21 15.58
C GLU A 124 -18.20 -8.66 14.16
N VAL A 125 -18.29 -9.53 13.16
CA VAL A 125 -18.24 -9.20 11.73
C VAL A 125 -19.39 -9.97 11.05
N ASN A 126 -19.85 -9.53 9.87
CA ASN A 126 -20.93 -10.19 9.16
C ASN A 126 -20.41 -10.80 7.83
N PRO A 127 -20.07 -12.11 7.81
CA PRO A 127 -19.60 -12.81 6.63
C PRO A 127 -20.61 -12.80 5.47
N GLN A 128 -21.90 -12.99 5.74
CA GLN A 128 -22.91 -13.04 4.69
C GLN A 128 -22.98 -11.70 3.95
N MET A 129 -22.97 -10.58 4.67
CA MET A 129 -22.95 -9.24 4.07
C MET A 129 -21.68 -8.97 3.26
N ALA A 130 -20.54 -9.56 3.63
CA ALA A 130 -19.32 -9.52 2.81
C ALA A 130 -19.47 -10.37 1.52
N VAL A 131 -20.05 -11.56 1.64
CA VAL A 131 -20.32 -12.49 0.53
C VAL A 131 -21.29 -11.90 -0.48
N ASP A 132 -22.40 -11.31 -0.04
CA ASP A 132 -23.42 -10.70 -0.89
C ASP A 132 -22.81 -9.59 -1.78
N LEU A 133 -21.91 -8.78 -1.20
CA LEU A 133 -21.18 -7.74 -1.92
C LEU A 133 -20.12 -8.31 -2.87
N VAL A 134 -19.35 -9.33 -2.45
CA VAL A 134 -18.32 -9.98 -3.28
C VAL A 134 -18.93 -10.70 -4.48
N ASN A 135 -19.96 -11.52 -4.26
CA ASN A 135 -20.67 -12.27 -5.29
C ASN A 135 -21.35 -11.34 -6.31
N ARG A 136 -21.78 -10.14 -5.90
CA ARG A 136 -22.34 -9.14 -6.82
C ARG A 136 -21.26 -8.37 -7.59
N LEU A 137 -20.19 -7.93 -6.94
CA LEU A 137 -19.22 -6.97 -7.50
C LEU A 137 -18.03 -7.61 -8.21
N ARG A 138 -17.42 -8.66 -7.66
CA ARG A 138 -16.18 -9.22 -8.22
C ARG A 138 -16.36 -9.92 -9.58
N PRO A 139 -17.49 -10.62 -9.89
CA PRO A 139 -17.71 -11.17 -11.23
C PRO A 139 -17.72 -10.10 -12.34
N LEU A 140 -18.16 -8.88 -12.03
CA LEU A 140 -18.20 -7.76 -12.99
C LEU A 140 -16.80 -7.39 -13.50
N MET A 141 -15.74 -7.66 -12.74
CA MET A 141 -14.34 -7.46 -13.18
C MET A 141 -13.98 -8.25 -14.45
N ARG A 142 -14.68 -9.35 -14.75
CA ARG A 142 -14.50 -10.12 -15.99
C ARG A 142 -15.22 -9.49 -17.20
N GLN A 143 -16.12 -8.53 -16.96
CA GLN A 143 -17.03 -7.95 -17.95
C GLN A 143 -16.87 -6.42 -18.13
N ILE A 144 -16.08 -5.77 -17.29
CA ILE A 144 -15.90 -4.32 -17.24
C ILE A 144 -14.48 -3.94 -17.69
N PRO A 145 -14.31 -2.96 -18.60
CA PRO A 145 -13.02 -2.66 -19.22
C PRO A 145 -12.09 -1.76 -18.38
N THR A 146 -12.61 -1.00 -17.42
CA THR A 146 -11.80 -0.10 -16.56
C THR A 146 -12.27 -0.08 -15.10
N HIS A 147 -11.36 0.24 -14.18
CA HIS A 147 -11.70 0.35 -12.77
C HIS A 147 -12.68 1.49 -12.49
N SER A 148 -12.56 2.62 -13.20
CA SER A 148 -13.47 3.76 -13.04
C SER A 148 -14.86 3.51 -13.64
N ASP A 149 -15.06 2.42 -14.40
CA ASP A 149 -16.38 1.88 -14.73
C ASP A 149 -16.89 0.96 -13.62
N LEU A 150 -16.05 0.06 -13.09
CA LEU A 150 -16.38 -0.83 -11.96
C LEU A 150 -16.81 -0.05 -10.72
N MET A 151 -16.17 1.09 -10.46
CA MET A 151 -16.51 2.01 -9.36
C MET A 151 -17.89 2.69 -9.51
N ARG A 152 -18.56 2.61 -10.68
CA ARG A 152 -19.95 3.09 -10.83
C ARG A 152 -20.98 2.07 -10.34
N GLU A 153 -20.61 0.80 -10.28
CA GLU A 153 -21.45 -0.30 -9.79
C GLU A 153 -21.41 -0.44 -8.25
N VAL A 154 -20.54 0.34 -7.59
CA VAL A 154 -20.39 0.44 -6.14
C VAL A 154 -21.16 1.65 -5.63
N SER A 155 -22.33 1.43 -5.03
CA SER A 155 -23.17 2.49 -4.47
C SER A 155 -22.74 2.88 -3.04
N GLU A 156 -23.19 4.05 -2.56
CA GLU A 156 -23.01 4.42 -1.14
C GLU A 156 -23.67 3.45 -0.16
N THR A 157 -24.70 2.70 -0.59
CA THR A 157 -25.29 1.64 0.22
C THR A 157 -24.35 0.45 0.36
N ASP A 158 -23.60 0.11 -0.70
CA ASP A 158 -22.60 -0.95 -0.67
C ASP A 158 -21.40 -0.59 0.20
N VAL A 159 -20.94 0.66 0.12
CA VAL A 159 -19.86 1.16 1.00
C VAL A 159 -20.29 1.11 2.48
N ARG A 160 -21.56 1.45 2.78
CA ARG A 160 -22.11 1.33 4.14
C ARG A 160 -22.28 -0.13 4.59
N ALA A 161 -22.77 -1.00 3.70
CA ALA A 161 -22.86 -2.43 3.96
C ALA A 161 -21.47 -3.05 4.18
N TRP A 162 -20.43 -2.60 3.46
CA TRP A 162 -19.07 -3.09 3.63
C TRP A 162 -18.47 -2.70 4.99
N TYR A 163 -18.71 -1.47 5.47
CA TYR A 163 -18.36 -1.09 6.85
C TYR A 163 -19.11 -1.96 7.88
N GLY A 164 -20.40 -2.24 7.67
CA GLY A 164 -21.18 -3.15 8.52
C GLY A 164 -20.68 -4.60 8.50
N ALA A 165 -20.30 -5.11 7.32
CA ALA A 165 -19.71 -6.43 7.15
C ALA A 165 -18.38 -6.57 7.92
N GLN A 166 -17.59 -5.49 7.95
CA GLN A 166 -16.37 -5.38 8.76
C GLN A 166 -16.62 -5.14 10.25
N GLY A 167 -17.87 -5.07 10.72
CA GLY A 167 -18.22 -4.89 12.13
C GLY A 167 -18.12 -3.45 12.65
N LEU A 168 -18.28 -2.45 11.79
CA LEU A 168 -18.29 -1.03 12.17
C LEU A 168 -19.71 -0.46 12.09
N ASP A 169 -20.11 0.29 13.12
CA ASP A 169 -21.36 1.04 13.12
C ASP A 169 -21.20 2.46 12.55
N ARG A 170 -22.20 3.33 12.74
CA ARG A 170 -22.16 4.72 12.24
C ARG A 170 -21.22 5.62 13.03
N GLU A 171 -21.11 5.43 14.34
CA GLU A 171 -20.25 6.23 15.21
C GLU A 171 -18.78 5.86 14.96
N ASP A 172 -18.49 4.57 14.79
CA ASP A 172 -17.19 4.06 14.33
C ASP A 172 -16.76 4.67 12.98
N VAL A 173 -17.67 4.67 11.98
CA VAL A 173 -17.39 5.19 10.64
C VAL A 173 -17.17 6.70 10.64
N ASP A 174 -17.95 7.46 11.41
CA ASP A 174 -17.77 8.91 11.49
C ASP A 174 -16.58 9.31 12.38
N ALA A 175 -16.21 8.50 13.39
CA ALA A 175 -14.93 8.61 14.11
C ALA A 175 -13.74 8.34 13.17
N LEU A 176 -13.80 7.29 12.34
CA LEU A 176 -12.80 6.99 11.31
C LEU A 176 -12.66 8.15 10.32
N ARG A 177 -13.77 8.71 9.81
CA ARG A 177 -13.77 9.85 8.88
C ARG A 177 -13.19 11.10 9.50
N ARG A 178 -13.54 11.39 10.75
CA ARG A 178 -12.98 12.52 11.52
C ARG A 178 -11.49 12.34 11.78
N SER A 179 -11.08 11.13 12.15
CA SER A 179 -9.67 10.77 12.37
C SER A 179 -8.84 10.90 11.09
N ALA A 180 -9.35 10.38 9.96
CA ALA A 180 -8.75 10.54 8.65
C ALA A 180 -8.62 12.02 8.25
N PHE A 181 -9.67 12.82 8.44
CA PHE A 181 -9.61 14.27 8.18
C PHE A 181 -8.56 14.97 9.03
N LEU A 182 -8.57 14.76 10.36
CA LEU A 182 -7.61 15.38 11.28
C LEU A 182 -6.16 14.95 10.98
N SER A 183 -5.95 13.68 10.63
CA SER A 183 -4.63 13.17 10.19
C SER A 183 -4.20 13.70 8.82
N GLY A 184 -5.13 14.15 7.99
CA GLY A 184 -4.80 14.79 6.71
C GLY A 184 -4.25 16.20 6.86
N LEU A 185 -4.69 16.95 7.88
CA LEU A 185 -4.36 18.37 8.07
C LEU A 185 -2.85 18.68 8.09
N PRO A 186 -1.95 17.91 8.75
CA PRO A 186 -0.53 18.25 8.80
C PRO A 186 0.23 18.01 7.48
N ASN A 187 -0.33 17.28 6.50
CA ASN A 187 0.40 16.84 5.31
C ASN A 187 1.14 17.97 4.54
N PRO A 188 0.58 19.19 4.35
CA PRO A 188 1.28 20.29 3.69
C PRO A 188 2.48 20.85 4.48
N THR A 189 2.60 20.59 5.78
CA THR A 189 3.77 20.97 6.58
C THR A 189 5.06 20.35 6.01
N GLY A 190 4.95 19.20 5.33
CA GLY A 190 6.05 18.50 4.66
C GLY A 190 6.67 19.23 3.45
N SER A 191 6.23 20.44 3.14
CA SER A 191 6.97 21.39 2.31
C SER A 191 6.89 22.85 2.79
N PHE A 192 6.56 23.08 4.07
CA PHE A 192 6.34 24.44 4.60
C PHE A 192 7.60 25.31 4.51
N MET A 193 8.80 24.78 4.83
CA MET A 193 10.04 25.58 4.74
C MET A 193 10.34 26.00 3.31
N ASN A 194 10.16 25.09 2.34
CA ASN A 194 10.26 25.43 0.91
C ASN A 194 9.29 26.54 0.54
N ASN A 195 8.02 26.43 0.94
CA ASN A 195 7.00 27.41 0.58
C ASN A 195 7.24 28.76 1.25
N ALA A 196 7.70 28.79 2.50
CA ALA A 196 8.07 30.01 3.21
C ALA A 196 9.27 30.70 2.55
N LEU A 197 10.33 29.96 2.19
CA LEU A 197 11.48 30.51 1.45
C LEU A 197 11.06 31.07 0.09
N GLN A 198 10.23 30.34 -0.66
CA GLN A 198 9.79 30.74 -2.01
C GLN A 198 8.80 31.91 -2.02
N TYR A 199 7.83 31.96 -1.10
CA TYR A 199 6.68 32.88 -1.17
C TYR A 199 6.60 33.90 -0.02
N ILE A 200 7.46 33.81 1.00
CA ILE A 200 7.55 34.79 2.10
C ILE A 200 8.93 35.46 2.11
N VAL A 201 10.01 34.69 2.28
CA VAL A 201 11.37 35.24 2.44
C VAL A 201 11.89 35.88 1.14
N SER A 202 11.77 35.19 0.00
CA SER A 202 12.26 35.71 -1.29
C SER A 202 11.63 37.06 -1.71
N PRO A 203 10.31 37.30 -1.53
CA PRO A 203 9.71 38.64 -1.67
C PRO A 203 10.27 39.69 -0.69
N TRP A 204 10.45 39.35 0.59
CA TRP A 204 11.01 40.27 1.59
C TRP A 204 12.47 40.65 1.32
N VAL A 205 13.32 39.69 0.90
CA VAL A 205 14.72 39.99 0.55
C VAL A 205 14.80 40.90 -0.68
N ASN A 206 14.04 40.62 -1.75
CA ASN A 206 13.96 41.48 -2.93
C ASN A 206 13.52 42.92 -2.57
N TYR A 207 12.55 43.05 -1.65
CA TYR A 207 12.12 44.35 -1.13
C TYR A 207 13.21 45.07 -0.30
N ALA A 208 13.98 44.33 0.50
CA ALA A 208 14.98 44.88 1.41
C ALA A 208 16.34 45.20 0.74
N THR A 209 16.79 44.41 -0.23
CA THR A 209 18.05 44.66 -0.96
C THR A 209 17.87 45.59 -2.15
N GLY A 210 16.66 45.69 -2.71
CA GLY A 210 16.39 46.37 -3.97
C GLY A 210 16.94 45.64 -5.21
N ASP A 211 17.54 44.45 -5.04
CA ASP A 211 18.09 43.64 -6.13
C ASP A 211 17.14 42.50 -6.54
N PRO A 212 16.58 42.54 -7.77
CA PRO A 212 15.78 41.44 -8.31
C PRO A 212 16.55 40.12 -8.46
N TRP A 213 17.87 40.14 -8.66
CA TRP A 213 18.68 38.95 -8.85
C TRP A 213 18.95 38.20 -7.55
N ALA A 214 19.16 38.88 -6.42
CA ALA A 214 19.13 38.26 -5.08
C ALA A 214 17.79 37.55 -4.83
N GLY A 215 16.67 38.21 -5.16
CA GLY A 215 15.33 37.62 -5.06
C GLY A 215 15.14 36.36 -5.92
N ALA A 216 15.67 36.36 -7.15
CA ALA A 216 15.65 35.22 -8.06
C ALA A 216 16.63 34.11 -7.64
N GLY A 217 17.83 34.47 -7.16
CA GLY A 217 18.87 33.57 -6.68
C GLY A 217 18.42 32.75 -5.47
N ILE A 218 17.71 33.37 -4.51
CA ILE A 218 17.03 32.62 -3.43
C ILE A 218 15.99 31.66 -4.02
N GLY A 219 15.27 32.04 -5.07
CA GLY A 219 14.35 31.14 -5.79
C GLY A 219 15.05 29.90 -6.35
N PHE A 220 16.15 30.08 -7.09
CA PHE A 220 16.97 28.98 -7.63
C PHE A 220 17.59 28.11 -6.52
N GLY A 221 18.25 28.72 -5.54
CA GLY A 221 18.87 28.01 -4.42
C GLY A 221 17.86 27.19 -3.62
N THR A 222 16.70 27.78 -3.31
CA THR A 222 15.61 27.06 -2.64
C THR A 222 15.11 25.90 -3.49
N ALA A 223 14.94 26.07 -4.80
CA ALA A 223 14.49 25.00 -5.69
C ALA A 223 15.52 23.85 -5.82
N ALA A 224 16.81 24.16 -5.81
CA ALA A 224 17.88 23.17 -5.84
C ALA A 224 17.89 22.30 -4.56
N ILE A 225 17.72 22.91 -3.38
CA ILE A 225 17.65 22.18 -2.10
C ILE A 225 16.25 21.67 -1.76
N ALA A 226 15.22 22.01 -2.54
CA ALA A 226 13.82 21.67 -2.24
C ALA A 226 13.59 20.17 -2.13
N ALA A 227 14.22 19.35 -2.98
CA ALA A 227 14.03 17.91 -2.96
C ALA A 227 14.54 17.25 -1.67
N PRO A 228 15.83 17.41 -1.26
CA PRO A 228 16.32 16.87 0.00
C PRO A 228 15.67 17.53 1.23
N MET A 229 15.45 18.85 1.23
CA MET A 229 14.80 19.53 2.37
C MET A 229 13.37 19.00 2.60
N ASN A 230 12.56 18.89 1.55
CA ASN A 230 11.21 18.34 1.68
C ASN A 230 11.23 16.84 2.05
N ALA A 231 12.27 16.06 1.69
CA ALA A 231 12.41 14.67 2.12
C ALA A 231 12.74 14.53 3.62
N LEU A 232 13.50 15.48 4.20
CA LEU A 232 13.66 15.55 5.65
C LEU A 232 12.33 15.84 6.35
N GLN A 233 11.55 16.82 5.88
CA GLN A 233 10.28 17.21 6.50
C GLN A 233 9.16 16.16 6.33
N GLN A 234 9.07 15.54 5.16
CA GLN A 234 7.97 14.63 4.80
C GLN A 234 7.95 13.37 5.67
N SER A 235 9.12 12.83 6.03
CA SER A 235 9.25 11.65 6.91
C SER A 235 8.66 11.90 8.30
N ALA A 236 8.87 13.10 8.86
CA ALA A 236 8.27 13.50 10.13
C ALA A 236 6.76 13.64 10.05
N VAL A 237 6.29 14.39 9.04
CA VAL A 237 4.87 14.69 8.87
C VAL A 237 4.05 13.43 8.62
N VAL A 238 4.50 12.50 7.78
CA VAL A 238 3.79 11.23 7.53
C VAL A 238 3.62 10.41 8.82
N THR A 239 4.61 10.42 9.72
CA THR A 239 4.54 9.69 11.00
C THR A 239 3.59 10.35 11.98
N LEU A 240 3.57 11.69 12.05
CA LEU A 240 2.57 12.43 12.82
C LEU A 240 1.14 12.18 12.29
N CYS A 241 0.94 12.15 10.97
CA CYS A 241 -0.35 11.84 10.35
C CYS A 241 -0.81 10.41 10.72
N GLU A 242 0.05 9.40 10.59
CA GLU A 242 -0.24 8.02 11.02
C GLU A 242 -0.60 7.96 12.51
N SER A 243 0.15 8.65 13.38
CA SER A 243 -0.12 8.73 14.83
C SER A 243 -1.46 9.37 15.17
N LEU A 244 -1.84 10.46 14.49
CA LEU A 244 -3.16 11.09 14.66
C LEU A 244 -4.28 10.14 14.23
N ARG A 245 -4.14 9.53 13.05
CA ARG A 245 -5.16 8.64 12.47
C ARG A 245 -5.44 7.44 13.36
N GLU A 246 -4.38 6.84 13.90
CA GLU A 246 -4.41 5.60 14.68
C GLU A 246 -4.70 5.83 16.17
N ARG A 247 -4.86 7.09 16.61
CA ARG A 247 -5.32 7.44 17.96
C ARG A 247 -6.79 7.88 18.01
N HIS A 248 -7.29 8.56 16.98
CA HIS A 248 -8.59 9.27 17.05
C HIS A 248 -9.79 8.52 16.45
N GLY A 249 -9.62 7.32 15.93
CA GLY A 249 -10.72 6.47 15.44
C GLY A 249 -10.22 5.16 14.82
N PRO A 250 -11.13 4.28 14.36
CA PRO A 250 -10.77 3.08 13.61
C PRO A 250 -9.99 3.41 12.34
N VAL A 251 -9.09 2.52 11.91
CA VAL A 251 -8.20 2.75 10.76
C VAL A 251 -8.27 1.60 9.76
N ILE A 252 -8.55 1.92 8.50
CA ILE A 252 -8.51 0.94 7.41
C ILE A 252 -7.07 0.52 7.14
N VAL A 253 -6.85 -0.78 7.25
CA VAL A 253 -5.62 -1.48 6.86
C VAL A 253 -5.82 -1.97 5.42
N PRO A 254 -5.24 -1.32 4.41
CA PRO A 254 -5.29 -1.84 3.04
C PRO A 254 -4.50 -3.15 2.95
N ASP A 255 -5.04 -4.14 2.23
CA ASP A 255 -4.35 -5.41 1.98
C ASP A 255 -3.15 -5.20 1.04
N LYS A 256 -2.00 -4.82 1.61
CA LYS A 256 -0.75 -4.58 0.88
C LYS A 256 -0.16 -5.79 0.16
N LYS A 257 -0.71 -7.00 0.29
CA LYS A 257 -0.25 -8.16 -0.51
C LYS A 257 -0.92 -8.19 -1.89
N ASN A 258 -2.20 -7.80 -1.95
CA ASN A 258 -3.03 -7.86 -3.17
C ASN A 258 -3.38 -6.47 -3.74
N ILE A 259 -3.27 -5.41 -2.92
CA ILE A 259 -3.56 -4.01 -3.23
C ILE A 259 -2.30 -3.19 -2.97
N ASN A 260 -1.40 -3.18 -3.94
CA ASN A 260 -0.12 -2.51 -3.85
C ASN A 260 0.28 -1.92 -5.21
N ASP A 261 1.24 -1.00 -5.19
CA ASP A 261 1.80 -0.42 -6.40
C ASP A 261 2.85 -1.37 -7.05
N ARG A 262 2.75 -2.71 -6.86
CA ARG A 262 3.75 -3.73 -7.29
C ARG A 262 4.01 -3.70 -8.79
N HIS A 263 2.94 -3.60 -9.57
CA HIS A 263 2.98 -3.58 -11.02
C HIS A 263 3.06 -2.14 -11.53
N TRP A 264 3.78 -1.91 -12.63
CA TRP A 264 3.86 -0.59 -13.25
C TRP A 264 2.83 -0.47 -14.38
N LEU A 265 1.84 0.44 -14.25
CA LEU A 265 0.69 0.53 -15.16
C LEU A 265 1.06 0.63 -16.66
N PRO A 266 2.10 1.37 -17.10
CA PRO A 266 2.56 1.35 -18.50
C PRO A 266 3.08 0.00 -19.00
N GLU A 267 3.63 -0.84 -18.12
CA GLU A 267 4.08 -2.19 -18.46
C GLU A 267 2.88 -3.15 -18.51
N LEU A 268 1.96 -3.10 -17.53
CA LEU A 268 0.69 -3.85 -17.58
C LEU A 268 -0.19 -3.51 -18.78
N SER A 269 -0.29 -2.22 -19.15
CA SER A 269 -1.12 -1.81 -20.30
C SER A 269 -0.65 -2.43 -21.62
N LYS A 270 0.65 -2.72 -21.75
CA LYS A 270 1.23 -3.44 -22.89
C LYS A 270 1.06 -4.96 -22.77
N ALA A 271 1.16 -5.50 -21.55
CA ALA A 271 0.87 -6.91 -21.30
C ALA A 271 -0.58 -7.22 -21.71
N LEU A 272 -1.57 -6.45 -21.24
CA LEU A 272 -2.98 -6.63 -21.61
C LEU A 272 -3.22 -6.51 -23.13
N GLU A 273 -2.60 -5.52 -23.79
CA GLU A 273 -2.62 -5.36 -25.26
C GLU A 273 -2.03 -6.60 -25.98
N HIS A 274 -0.99 -7.22 -25.42
CA HIS A 274 -0.41 -8.46 -25.94
C HIS A 274 -1.25 -9.71 -25.65
N GLU A 275 -1.80 -9.86 -24.44
CA GLU A 275 -2.64 -10.99 -24.06
C GLU A 275 -3.91 -11.09 -24.92
N VAL A 276 -4.54 -9.95 -25.25
CA VAL A 276 -5.72 -9.92 -26.14
C VAL A 276 -5.36 -10.42 -27.54
N VAL A 277 -4.22 -9.98 -28.09
CA VAL A 277 -3.74 -10.42 -29.41
C VAL A 277 -3.32 -11.91 -29.37
N GLN A 278 -2.65 -12.35 -28.30
CA GLN A 278 -2.26 -13.76 -28.13
C GLN A 278 -3.49 -14.67 -28.02
N PHE A 279 -4.49 -14.29 -27.22
CA PHE A 279 -5.73 -15.06 -27.05
C PHE A 279 -6.53 -15.16 -28.35
N SER A 280 -6.63 -14.07 -29.13
CA SER A 280 -7.27 -14.10 -30.46
C SER A 280 -6.51 -15.00 -31.44
N ALA A 281 -5.18 -14.89 -31.51
CA ALA A 281 -4.39 -15.72 -32.42
C ALA A 281 -4.44 -17.21 -32.09
N LEU A 282 -4.56 -17.57 -30.80
CA LEU A 282 -4.75 -18.95 -30.35
C LEU A 282 -6.17 -19.47 -30.61
N HIS A 283 -7.20 -18.63 -30.45
CA HIS A 283 -8.58 -18.93 -30.89
C HIS A 283 -8.62 -19.25 -32.39
N ASP A 284 -8.03 -18.37 -33.20
CA ASP A 284 -8.07 -18.48 -34.66
C ASP A 284 -7.28 -19.72 -35.16
N ARG A 285 -6.15 -20.05 -34.52
CA ARG A 285 -5.40 -21.29 -34.78
C ARG A 285 -6.22 -22.54 -34.41
N LEU A 286 -6.78 -22.58 -33.21
CA LEU A 286 -7.57 -23.73 -32.75
C LEU A 286 -8.79 -23.96 -33.67
N ARG A 287 -9.47 -22.88 -34.07
CA ARG A 287 -10.57 -22.96 -35.02
C ARG A 287 -10.14 -23.46 -36.40
N ALA A 288 -8.96 -23.04 -36.89
CA ALA A 288 -8.40 -23.55 -38.14
C ALA A 288 -8.11 -25.06 -38.07
N THR A 289 -7.40 -25.54 -37.04
CA THR A 289 -7.09 -26.98 -36.89
C THR A 289 -8.35 -27.83 -36.66
N LEU A 290 -9.37 -27.31 -35.97
CA LEU A 290 -10.67 -27.99 -35.87
C LEU A 290 -11.38 -28.05 -37.24
N ALA A 291 -11.34 -27.00 -38.04
CA ALA A 291 -11.92 -26.99 -39.39
C ALA A 291 -11.16 -27.90 -40.38
N GLU A 292 -9.83 -27.99 -40.30
CA GLU A 292 -9.00 -28.95 -41.04
C GLU A 292 -9.39 -30.41 -40.74
N HIS A 293 -9.85 -30.67 -39.51
CA HIS A 293 -10.39 -31.96 -39.08
C HIS A 293 -11.91 -32.12 -39.26
N GLY A 294 -12.60 -31.13 -39.88
CA GLY A 294 -14.04 -31.17 -40.12
C GLY A 294 -14.93 -30.96 -38.88
N ILE A 295 -14.36 -30.54 -37.76
CA ILE A 295 -15.03 -30.42 -36.46
C ILE A 295 -15.68 -29.03 -36.32
N GLN A 296 -17.02 -28.97 -36.36
CA GLN A 296 -17.75 -27.72 -36.16
C GLN A 296 -18.01 -27.44 -34.67
N ALA A 297 -17.01 -26.87 -34.00
CA ALA A 297 -17.10 -26.49 -32.58
C ALA A 297 -18.01 -25.28 -32.32
N ASP A 298 -18.28 -24.45 -33.33
CA ASP A 298 -19.08 -23.22 -33.29
C ASP A 298 -20.49 -23.38 -32.67
N GLN A 299 -21.04 -24.59 -32.61
CA GLN A 299 -22.40 -24.87 -32.12
C GLN A 299 -22.48 -25.35 -30.65
N GLY A 300 -21.35 -25.53 -29.95
CA GLY A 300 -21.37 -25.93 -28.52
C GLY A 300 -22.00 -27.30 -28.26
N GLY A 301 -21.60 -28.33 -29.02
CA GLY A 301 -22.21 -29.66 -28.98
C GLY A 301 -22.08 -30.40 -27.63
N PRO A 302 -22.97 -31.39 -27.37
CA PRO A 302 -22.94 -32.20 -26.15
C PRO A 302 -21.69 -33.10 -26.08
N PRO A 303 -21.35 -33.66 -24.91
CA PRO A 303 -20.15 -34.51 -24.72
C PRO A 303 -20.01 -35.65 -25.73
N ASP A 304 -21.12 -36.26 -26.15
CA ASP A 304 -21.14 -37.34 -27.14
C ASP A 304 -20.64 -36.87 -28.52
N ALA A 305 -20.88 -35.61 -28.89
CA ALA A 305 -20.35 -35.02 -30.11
C ALA A 305 -18.83 -34.77 -30.03
N VAL A 306 -18.31 -34.48 -28.83
CA VAL A 306 -16.86 -34.38 -28.58
C VAL A 306 -16.21 -35.75 -28.75
N LEU A 307 -16.79 -36.80 -28.18
CA LEU A 307 -16.31 -38.18 -28.33
C LEU A 307 -16.37 -38.67 -29.79
N ALA A 308 -17.46 -38.36 -30.50
CA ALA A 308 -17.57 -38.66 -31.93
C ALA A 308 -16.47 -37.96 -32.75
N ALA A 309 -16.25 -36.67 -32.52
CA ALA A 309 -15.20 -35.89 -33.18
C ALA A 309 -13.79 -36.43 -32.91
N LEU A 310 -13.50 -36.86 -31.66
CA LEU A 310 -12.22 -37.45 -31.28
C LEU A 310 -11.97 -38.85 -31.88
N SER A 311 -13.03 -39.63 -32.06
CA SER A 311 -12.93 -41.04 -32.49
C SER A 311 -12.40 -41.22 -33.92
N GLY A 312 -12.60 -40.24 -34.79
CA GLY A 312 -12.14 -40.26 -36.19
C GLY A 312 -10.69 -39.79 -36.39
N LEU A 313 -10.00 -39.33 -35.33
CA LEU A 313 -8.67 -38.73 -35.42
C LEU A 313 -7.54 -39.71 -35.16
N THR A 314 -6.36 -39.42 -35.73
CA THR A 314 -5.11 -40.07 -35.32
C THR A 314 -4.66 -39.58 -33.94
N ARG A 315 -3.74 -40.30 -33.29
CA ARG A 315 -3.25 -39.94 -31.95
C ARG A 315 -2.49 -38.60 -31.99
N GLU A 316 -1.77 -38.35 -33.07
CA GLU A 316 -0.98 -37.15 -33.31
C GLU A 316 -1.89 -35.92 -33.47
N ALA A 317 -3.00 -36.07 -34.21
CA ALA A 317 -4.03 -35.03 -34.33
C ALA A 317 -4.70 -34.72 -32.98
N ARG A 318 -5.03 -35.75 -32.18
CA ARG A 318 -5.54 -35.54 -30.81
C ARG A 318 -4.52 -34.87 -29.90
N GLN A 319 -3.22 -35.19 -30.04
CA GLN A 319 -2.15 -34.59 -29.25
C GLN A 319 -1.93 -33.10 -29.59
N GLU A 320 -1.94 -32.73 -30.87
CA GLU A 320 -1.86 -31.33 -31.30
C GLU A 320 -3.10 -30.53 -30.86
N LEU A 321 -4.31 -31.08 -31.00
CA LEU A 321 -5.53 -30.47 -30.47
C LEU A 321 -5.45 -30.28 -28.95
N HIS A 322 -4.98 -31.27 -28.20
CA HIS A 322 -4.81 -31.16 -26.75
C HIS A 322 -3.83 -30.03 -26.38
N LEU A 323 -2.70 -29.92 -27.09
CA LEU A 323 -1.70 -28.89 -26.88
C LEU A 323 -2.25 -27.49 -27.19
N GLN A 324 -2.94 -27.30 -28.32
CA GLN A 324 -3.56 -26.02 -28.67
C GLN A 324 -4.67 -25.62 -27.69
N VAL A 325 -5.50 -26.58 -27.27
CA VAL A 325 -6.56 -26.37 -26.26
C VAL A 325 -5.97 -25.92 -24.93
N ARG A 326 -4.94 -26.60 -24.39
CA ARG A 326 -4.27 -26.18 -23.15
C ARG A 326 -3.69 -24.77 -23.29
N GLN A 327 -2.96 -24.49 -24.37
CA GLN A 327 -2.39 -23.16 -24.64
C GLN A 327 -3.44 -22.05 -24.66
N TRP A 328 -4.61 -22.30 -25.27
CA TRP A 328 -5.67 -21.31 -25.36
C TRP A 328 -6.42 -21.12 -24.03
N LEU A 329 -6.68 -22.20 -23.29
CA LEU A 329 -7.30 -22.13 -21.95
C LEU A 329 -6.36 -21.50 -20.91
N ASP A 330 -5.05 -21.68 -21.03
CA ASP A 330 -4.09 -20.96 -20.18
C ASP A 330 -3.94 -19.50 -20.62
N SER A 331 -4.12 -19.19 -21.91
CA SER A 331 -4.24 -17.81 -22.39
C SER A 331 -5.51 -17.12 -21.87
N GLU A 332 -6.65 -17.81 -21.77
CA GLU A 332 -7.88 -17.30 -21.12
C GLU A 332 -7.61 -16.88 -19.66
N LYS A 333 -6.97 -17.78 -18.89
CA LYS A 333 -6.59 -17.52 -17.48
C LYS A 333 -5.62 -16.34 -17.38
N LYS A 334 -4.59 -16.30 -18.24
CA LYS A 334 -3.55 -15.27 -18.26
C LYS A 334 -4.13 -13.90 -18.65
N LEU A 335 -5.01 -13.84 -19.65
CA LEU A 335 -5.75 -12.63 -20.05
C LEU A 335 -6.62 -12.09 -18.91
N HIS A 336 -7.47 -12.93 -18.30
CA HIS A 336 -8.28 -12.51 -17.15
C HIS A 336 -7.45 -12.06 -15.95
N ARG A 337 -6.33 -12.73 -15.67
CA ARG A 337 -5.39 -12.34 -14.61
C ARG A 337 -4.75 -10.98 -14.90
N THR A 338 -4.19 -10.78 -16.10
CA THR A 338 -3.54 -9.51 -16.49
C THR A 338 -4.55 -8.36 -16.50
N HIS A 339 -5.80 -8.61 -16.89
CA HIS A 339 -6.89 -7.63 -16.77
C HIS A 339 -7.20 -7.30 -15.31
N GLY A 340 -7.28 -8.30 -14.43
CA GLY A 340 -7.46 -8.11 -12.98
C GLY A 340 -6.32 -7.29 -12.34
N GLU A 341 -5.07 -7.61 -12.68
CA GLU A 341 -3.88 -6.85 -12.26
C GLU A 341 -3.92 -5.39 -12.78
N PHE A 342 -4.38 -5.18 -14.01
CA PHE A 342 -4.58 -3.85 -14.60
C PHE A 342 -5.68 -3.04 -13.87
N LEU A 343 -6.87 -3.62 -13.65
CA LEU A 343 -7.96 -2.99 -12.90
C LEU A 343 -7.54 -2.65 -11.46
N MET A 344 -6.83 -3.54 -10.78
CA MET A 344 -6.29 -3.31 -9.44
C MET A 344 -5.30 -2.13 -9.45
N THR A 345 -4.36 -2.11 -10.40
CA THR A 345 -3.35 -1.05 -10.51
C THR A 345 -3.98 0.30 -10.88
N GLN A 346 -5.03 0.33 -11.73
CA GLN A 346 -5.84 1.53 -11.97
C GLN A 346 -6.44 2.06 -10.66
N GLY A 347 -7.03 1.19 -9.83
CA GLY A 347 -7.57 1.58 -8.52
C GLY A 347 -6.51 2.04 -7.52
N ALA A 348 -5.36 1.36 -7.47
CA ALA A 348 -4.22 1.77 -6.65
C ALA A 348 -3.71 3.18 -7.01
N HIS A 349 -3.76 3.56 -8.29
CA HIS A 349 -3.45 4.89 -8.82
C HIS A 349 -4.56 5.92 -8.55
N GLU A 350 -5.83 5.60 -8.82
CA GLU A 350 -6.97 6.52 -8.59
C GLU A 350 -7.12 6.86 -7.10
N ARG A 351 -6.80 5.92 -6.21
CA ARG A 351 -6.62 6.14 -4.76
C ARG A 351 -5.59 7.22 -4.43
N GLN A 352 -4.46 7.29 -5.16
CA GLN A 352 -3.48 8.39 -4.99
C GLN A 352 -4.03 9.72 -5.52
N TRP A 353 -4.85 9.70 -6.57
CA TRP A 353 -5.55 10.88 -7.09
C TRP A 353 -6.58 11.42 -6.09
N MET A 354 -7.39 10.56 -5.47
CA MET A 354 -8.32 10.95 -4.40
C MET A 354 -7.59 11.53 -3.19
N GLY A 355 -6.37 11.05 -2.89
CA GLY A 355 -5.46 11.64 -1.90
C GLY A 355 -4.79 12.97 -2.29
N ASN A 356 -5.24 13.62 -3.37
CA ASN A 356 -4.64 14.82 -3.95
C ASN A 356 -5.66 15.80 -4.59
N ARG A 357 -6.93 15.39 -4.69
CA ARG A 357 -7.99 16.01 -5.50
C ARG A 357 -8.37 17.42 -5.03
N TRP A 358 -8.56 17.60 -3.73
CA TRP A 358 -8.92 18.88 -3.13
C TRP A 358 -7.73 19.83 -3.07
N GLN A 359 -6.53 19.31 -2.78
CA GLN A 359 -5.31 20.14 -2.75
C GLN A 359 -4.87 20.64 -4.14
N PHE A 360 -5.40 20.07 -5.23
CA PHE A 360 -5.16 20.54 -6.60
C PHE A 360 -5.40 22.05 -6.77
N VAL A 361 -6.53 22.56 -6.26
CA VAL A 361 -6.93 23.96 -6.42
C VAL A 361 -5.97 24.94 -5.70
N PRO A 362 -5.72 24.85 -4.38
CA PRO A 362 -4.80 25.77 -3.69
C PRO A 362 -3.35 25.64 -4.15
N ARG A 363 -2.92 24.49 -4.69
CA ARG A 363 -1.60 24.35 -5.33
C ARG A 363 -1.52 25.06 -6.67
N THR A 364 -2.52 24.86 -7.53
CA THR A 364 -2.59 25.50 -8.87
C THR A 364 -2.65 27.03 -8.75
N LEU A 365 -3.42 27.55 -7.79
CA LEU A 365 -3.60 28.99 -7.60
C LEU A 365 -2.41 29.71 -6.95
N ARG A 366 -1.48 29.00 -6.28
CA ARG A 366 -0.41 29.64 -5.48
C ARG A 366 0.54 30.53 -6.30
N SER A 367 1.05 30.04 -7.44
CA SER A 367 1.98 30.82 -8.27
C SER A 367 1.28 31.95 -9.07
N PRO A 368 0.09 31.73 -9.67
CA PRO A 368 -0.71 32.81 -10.23
C PRO A 368 -1.07 33.89 -9.22
N ALA A 369 -1.48 33.54 -7.99
CA ALA A 369 -1.83 34.53 -6.96
C ALA A 369 -0.64 35.42 -6.59
N ALA A 370 0.54 34.83 -6.34
CA ALA A 370 1.76 35.59 -6.08
C ALA A 370 2.11 36.57 -7.23
N SER A 371 1.93 36.12 -8.48
CA SER A 371 2.24 36.90 -9.69
C SER A 371 1.22 38.03 -9.94
N LEU A 372 -0.08 37.74 -9.81
CA LEU A 372 -1.18 38.70 -10.00
C LEU A 372 -1.22 39.77 -8.91
N LEU A 373 -0.86 39.44 -7.66
CA LEU A 373 -0.71 40.46 -6.60
C LEU A 373 0.44 41.45 -6.90
N GLY A 374 1.41 41.05 -7.71
CA GLY A 374 2.42 41.96 -8.29
C GLY A 374 1.87 42.96 -9.31
N LEU A 375 0.70 42.71 -9.91
CA LEU A 375 0.00 43.69 -10.77
C LEU A 375 -0.77 44.73 -9.97
N VAL A 376 -1.32 44.37 -8.81
CA VAL A 376 -2.05 45.32 -7.94
C VAL A 376 -1.12 46.46 -7.47
N GLY A 377 0.16 46.15 -7.24
CA GLY A 377 1.18 47.17 -6.95
C GLY A 377 1.51 48.12 -8.13
N LYS A 378 0.99 47.87 -9.34
CA LYS A 378 1.17 48.73 -10.53
C LYS A 378 -0.05 49.62 -10.82
N SER A 379 -1.23 49.31 -10.27
CA SER A 379 -2.48 50.00 -10.61
C SER A 379 -2.63 51.41 -10.01
N GLY A 380 -1.62 51.90 -9.30
CA GLY A 380 -1.62 53.22 -8.64
C GLY A 380 -2.48 53.29 -7.37
N ALA A 381 -3.54 52.48 -7.27
CA ALA A 381 -4.47 52.43 -6.13
C ALA A 381 -3.79 52.07 -4.79
N ALA A 382 -2.65 51.38 -4.84
CA ALA A 382 -1.81 51.11 -3.67
C ALA A 382 -0.32 51.24 -4.01
N ARG A 383 0.18 52.49 -4.06
CA ARG A 383 1.59 52.84 -4.36
C ARG A 383 2.61 52.16 -3.43
N VAL A 384 2.18 51.75 -2.24
CA VAL A 384 2.95 50.91 -1.31
C VAL A 384 2.07 49.73 -0.89
N LEU A 385 2.07 48.66 -1.71
CA LEU A 385 1.73 47.34 -1.19
C LEU A 385 2.99 46.72 -0.57
N PRO A 386 3.06 46.56 0.76
CA PRO A 386 4.13 45.79 1.38
C PRO A 386 4.02 44.30 1.00
N PRO A 387 5.10 43.52 1.09
CA PRO A 387 5.08 42.07 0.83
C PRO A 387 3.97 41.32 1.61
N THR A 388 3.52 41.88 2.72
CA THR A 388 2.37 41.45 3.53
C THR A 388 1.17 40.96 2.71
N LEU A 389 0.76 41.60 1.61
CA LEU A 389 -0.41 41.12 0.85
C LEU A 389 -0.13 39.78 0.12
N GLN A 390 1.08 39.63 -0.45
CA GLN A 390 1.52 38.36 -1.06
C GLN A 390 1.71 37.28 0.02
N VAL A 391 2.22 37.65 1.19
CA VAL A 391 2.37 36.76 2.35
C VAL A 391 1.01 36.29 2.87
N VAL A 392 0.05 37.20 3.09
CA VAL A 392 -1.31 36.87 3.55
C VAL A 392 -2.02 35.95 2.55
N ALA A 393 -1.96 36.25 1.25
CA ALA A 393 -2.54 35.37 0.23
C ALA A 393 -1.87 33.98 0.20
N SER A 394 -0.54 33.93 0.36
CA SER A 394 0.22 32.68 0.42
C SER A 394 -0.08 31.86 1.67
N LEU A 395 -0.29 32.52 2.82
CA LEU A 395 -0.72 31.89 4.07
C LEU A 395 -2.16 31.36 3.94
N MET A 396 -3.09 32.13 3.38
CA MET A 396 -4.47 31.69 3.14
C MET A 396 -4.55 30.51 2.17
N LEU A 397 -3.79 30.54 1.07
CA LEU A 397 -3.66 29.40 0.15
C LEU A 397 -2.88 28.21 0.74
N THR A 398 -2.14 28.41 1.84
CA THR A 398 -1.51 27.32 2.60
C THR A 398 -2.51 26.71 3.58
N ALA A 399 -3.22 27.52 4.37
CA ALA A 399 -4.32 27.09 5.24
C ALA A 399 -5.42 26.34 4.47
N ALA A 400 -5.82 26.85 3.29
CA ALA A 400 -6.73 26.15 2.39
C ALA A 400 -6.17 24.80 1.92
N GLN A 401 -4.85 24.69 1.69
CA GLN A 401 -4.23 23.40 1.38
C GLN A 401 -4.23 22.44 2.58
N HIS A 402 -4.09 22.93 3.82
CA HIS A 402 -4.22 22.10 5.04
C HIS A 402 -5.64 21.52 5.18
N VAL A 403 -6.67 22.35 5.06
CA VAL A 403 -8.08 21.90 5.08
C VAL A 403 -8.37 20.92 3.94
N ALA A 404 -7.91 21.22 2.73
CA ALA A 404 -8.03 20.33 1.58
C ALA A 404 -7.29 18.99 1.78
N ALA A 405 -6.14 18.98 2.46
CA ALA A 405 -5.41 17.76 2.77
C ALA A 405 -6.17 16.84 3.76
N GLY A 406 -6.99 17.42 4.63
CA GLY A 406 -7.96 16.68 5.45
C GLY A 406 -9.00 15.95 4.61
N PHE A 407 -9.63 16.64 3.67
CA PHE A 407 -10.60 16.03 2.75
C PHE A 407 -9.97 14.98 1.83
N ASP A 408 -8.74 15.21 1.35
CA ASP A 408 -7.97 14.25 0.55
C ASP A 408 -7.63 12.97 1.32
N GLU A 409 -7.12 13.06 2.56
CA GLU A 409 -6.81 11.85 3.35
C GLU A 409 -8.10 11.11 3.73
N ARG A 410 -9.20 11.80 4.04
CA ARG A 410 -10.51 11.14 4.23
C ARG A 410 -10.95 10.38 2.98
N ALA A 411 -10.98 11.04 1.81
CA ALA A 411 -11.42 10.42 0.57
C ALA A 411 -10.55 9.21 0.19
N LYS A 412 -9.22 9.33 0.38
CA LYS A 412 -8.25 8.24 0.21
C LYS A 412 -8.47 7.08 1.18
N GLN A 413 -8.86 7.34 2.43
CA GLN A 413 -9.23 6.26 3.37
C GLN A 413 -10.54 5.58 2.97
N GLU A 414 -11.60 6.33 2.65
CA GLU A 414 -12.85 5.75 2.13
C GLU A 414 -12.58 4.87 0.88
N TYR A 415 -11.70 5.33 -0.02
CA TYR A 415 -11.26 4.57 -1.20
C TYR A 415 -10.41 3.33 -0.89
N ASN A 416 -9.53 3.37 0.13
CA ASN A 416 -8.80 2.19 0.60
C ASN A 416 -9.77 1.05 0.96
N ASN A 417 -10.93 1.37 1.55
CA ASN A 417 -11.86 0.33 1.95
C ASN A 417 -12.59 -0.30 0.77
N VAL A 418 -12.94 0.48 -0.25
CA VAL A 418 -13.54 -0.05 -1.48
C VAL A 418 -12.55 -0.95 -2.24
N LEU A 419 -11.25 -0.62 -2.23
CA LEU A 419 -10.25 -1.54 -2.78
C LEU A 419 -10.14 -2.84 -1.98
N ASN A 420 -10.23 -2.80 -0.63
CA ASN A 420 -10.32 -4.02 0.18
C ASN A 420 -11.53 -4.89 -0.20
N LEU A 421 -12.69 -4.30 -0.50
CA LEU A 421 -13.88 -5.02 -0.98
C LEU A 421 -13.65 -5.66 -2.36
N LEU A 422 -13.09 -4.92 -3.31
CA LEU A 422 -12.94 -5.38 -4.71
C LEU A 422 -11.76 -6.34 -4.92
N TYR A 423 -10.66 -6.17 -4.18
CA TYR A 423 -9.39 -6.85 -4.46
C TYR A 423 -8.72 -7.51 -3.24
N GLY A 424 -9.12 -7.17 -2.01
CA GLY A 424 -8.49 -7.70 -0.80
C GLY A 424 -8.73 -9.21 -0.62
N GLN A 425 -7.79 -9.91 0.00
CA GLN A 425 -7.84 -11.36 0.22
C GLN A 425 -8.28 -11.68 1.65
N PHE A 426 -9.57 -11.91 1.85
CA PHE A 426 -10.18 -12.21 3.15
C PHE A 426 -10.94 -13.55 3.18
N PHE A 427 -10.59 -14.47 2.28
CA PHE A 427 -11.22 -15.79 2.17
C PHE A 427 -10.45 -16.88 2.91
N THR A 428 -11.13 -17.99 3.16
CA THR A 428 -10.53 -19.29 3.48
C THR A 428 -9.86 -19.90 2.23
N ALA A 429 -9.22 -21.07 2.37
CA ALA A 429 -8.71 -21.81 1.20
C ALA A 429 -9.86 -22.17 0.24
N SER A 430 -10.94 -22.78 0.76
CA SER A 430 -12.19 -23.07 0.02
C SER A 430 -12.70 -21.85 -0.75
N GLY A 431 -12.82 -20.71 -0.09
CA GLY A 431 -13.32 -19.49 -0.71
C GLY A 431 -12.42 -18.95 -1.82
N THR A 432 -11.10 -19.11 -1.67
CA THR A 432 -10.12 -18.74 -2.71
C THR A 432 -10.31 -19.61 -3.95
N ASP A 433 -10.48 -20.92 -3.77
CA ASP A 433 -10.64 -21.88 -4.86
C ASP A 433 -12.01 -21.75 -5.55
N LYS A 434 -13.09 -21.52 -4.79
CA LYS A 434 -14.42 -21.20 -5.35
C LYS A 434 -14.36 -19.92 -6.19
N LEU A 435 -13.75 -18.85 -5.67
CA LEU A 435 -13.61 -17.57 -6.39
C LEU A 435 -12.77 -17.72 -7.66
N ALA A 436 -11.67 -18.49 -7.62
CA ALA A 436 -10.86 -18.79 -8.79
C ALA A 436 -11.68 -19.53 -9.87
N ARG A 437 -12.45 -20.55 -9.48
CA ARG A 437 -13.40 -21.25 -10.37
C ARG A 437 -14.59 -20.39 -10.82
N GLY A 438 -14.80 -19.21 -10.24
CA GLY A 438 -15.94 -18.33 -10.52
C GLY A 438 -17.26 -18.84 -9.93
N GLN A 439 -17.20 -19.71 -8.92
CA GLN A 439 -18.35 -20.18 -8.16
C GLN A 439 -18.77 -19.10 -7.14
N PRO A 440 -20.08 -19.00 -6.80
CA PRO A 440 -20.52 -18.13 -5.72
C PRO A 440 -19.91 -18.59 -4.38
N LEU A 441 -19.58 -17.61 -3.54
CA LEU A 441 -19.11 -17.83 -2.17
C LEU A 441 -20.29 -17.95 -1.20
N GLU A 442 -20.04 -18.58 -0.06
CA GLU A 442 -20.94 -18.76 1.08
C GLU A 442 -20.31 -18.15 2.34
N ALA A 443 -21.07 -17.97 3.43
CA ALA A 443 -20.57 -17.32 4.65
C ALA A 443 -19.27 -17.97 5.22
N ASP A 444 -19.17 -19.30 5.13
CA ASP A 444 -18.02 -20.08 5.63
C ASP A 444 -16.77 -19.99 4.73
N ASP A 445 -16.88 -19.41 3.54
CA ASP A 445 -15.74 -19.10 2.67
C ASP A 445 -14.97 -17.84 3.13
N ILE A 446 -15.51 -17.09 4.10
CA ILE A 446 -14.90 -15.87 4.66
C ILE A 446 -14.01 -16.20 5.85
N ASP A 447 -12.75 -15.77 5.80
CA ASP A 447 -11.89 -15.72 6.97
C ASP A 447 -12.25 -14.49 7.81
N THR A 448 -13.02 -14.71 8.88
CA THR A 448 -13.50 -13.66 9.78
C THR A 448 -12.38 -12.90 10.48
N ALA A 449 -11.20 -13.51 10.68
CA ALA A 449 -10.04 -12.86 11.26
C ALA A 449 -9.34 -11.93 10.25
N LYS A 450 -9.22 -12.33 8.98
CA LYS A 450 -8.75 -11.45 7.89
C LYS A 450 -9.73 -10.29 7.66
N LEU A 451 -11.03 -10.56 7.60
CA LEU A 451 -12.06 -9.53 7.41
C LEU A 451 -12.05 -8.50 8.55
N ARG A 452 -11.96 -8.95 9.81
CA ARG A 452 -11.77 -8.06 10.97
C ARG A 452 -10.46 -7.27 10.88
N GLY A 453 -9.38 -7.91 10.45
CA GLY A 453 -8.04 -7.34 10.32
C GLY A 453 -7.89 -6.21 9.29
N PHE A 454 -8.86 -6.00 8.41
CA PHE A 454 -8.94 -4.82 7.55
C PHE A 454 -9.24 -3.53 8.31
N ILE A 455 -9.68 -3.60 9.57
CA ILE A 455 -9.81 -2.44 10.45
C ILE A 455 -8.95 -2.65 11.71
N SER A 456 -7.99 -1.75 11.92
CA SER A 456 -7.21 -1.66 13.16
C SER A 456 -7.85 -0.60 14.07
N MET A 457 -8.30 -1.03 15.24
CA MET A 457 -8.90 -0.13 16.24
C MET A 457 -7.81 0.65 17.00
N PRO A 458 -8.11 1.74 17.73
CA PRO A 458 -7.08 2.60 18.33
C PRO A 458 -6.12 1.89 19.28
N VAL A 459 -6.63 1.01 20.16
CA VAL A 459 -5.77 0.29 21.14
C VAL A 459 -4.95 -0.80 20.44
N GLN A 460 -5.54 -1.54 19.50
CA GLN A 460 -4.78 -2.46 18.63
C GLN A 460 -3.63 -1.74 17.90
N SER A 461 -3.89 -0.54 17.37
CA SER A 461 -2.89 0.26 16.64
C SER A 461 -1.78 0.81 17.53
N LEU A 462 -2.12 1.20 18.78
CA LEU A 462 -1.15 1.59 19.79
C LEU A 462 -0.27 0.40 20.22
N VAL A 463 -0.88 -0.71 20.66
CA VAL A 463 -0.16 -1.91 21.10
C VAL A 463 0.76 -2.41 20.00
N LYS A 464 0.28 -2.50 18.75
CA LYS A 464 1.09 -2.92 17.59
C LYS A 464 2.33 -2.06 17.35
N ARG A 465 2.31 -0.76 17.66
CA ARG A 465 3.50 0.12 17.57
C ARG A 465 4.49 -0.10 18.70
N VAL A 466 4.00 -0.27 19.94
CA VAL A 466 4.87 -0.58 21.07
C VAL A 466 5.50 -1.97 20.90
N SER A 467 4.74 -2.98 20.45
CA SER A 467 5.27 -4.30 20.05
C SER A 467 6.37 -4.18 18.99
N ALA A 468 6.22 -3.27 18.03
CA ALA A 468 7.21 -3.03 17.00
C ALA A 468 8.47 -2.34 17.53
N ASP A 469 8.39 -1.36 18.44
CA ASP A 469 9.61 -0.76 19.03
C ASP A 469 10.31 -1.72 19.98
N VAL A 470 9.58 -2.38 20.90
CA VAL A 470 10.16 -3.39 21.80
C VAL A 470 10.81 -4.52 21.00
N GLY A 471 10.18 -4.99 19.92
CA GLY A 471 10.77 -5.96 18.99
C GLY A 471 12.07 -5.47 18.32
N ARG A 472 12.15 -4.18 17.95
CA ARG A 472 13.40 -3.56 17.45
C ARG A 472 14.48 -3.55 18.54
N GLN A 473 14.17 -3.11 19.76
CA GLN A 473 15.13 -3.06 20.87
C GLN A 473 15.64 -4.46 21.24
N VAL A 474 14.76 -5.48 21.26
CA VAL A 474 15.14 -6.88 21.49
C VAL A 474 16.14 -7.36 20.45
N THR A 475 15.90 -7.11 19.16
CA THR A 475 16.84 -7.48 18.10
C THR A 475 18.18 -6.75 18.24
N THR A 476 18.17 -5.42 18.38
CA THR A 476 19.40 -4.63 18.50
C THR A 476 20.22 -4.97 19.75
N LEU A 477 19.57 -5.22 20.90
CA LEU A 477 20.29 -5.63 22.11
C LEU A 477 20.85 -7.06 21.99
N ARG A 478 20.14 -7.97 21.31
CA ARG A 478 20.63 -9.33 21.03
C ARG A 478 21.83 -9.32 20.09
N GLU A 479 21.82 -8.48 19.06
CA GLU A 479 22.95 -8.25 18.14
C GLU A 479 24.16 -7.66 18.89
N LEU A 480 23.95 -6.58 19.66
CA LEU A 480 25.00 -5.95 20.48
C LEU A 480 25.59 -6.88 21.55
N LEU A 481 24.84 -7.89 22.02
CA LEU A 481 25.33 -8.92 22.94
C LEU A 481 26.06 -10.08 22.24
N ALA A 482 25.79 -10.32 20.95
CA ALA A 482 26.47 -11.32 20.14
C ALA A 482 27.84 -10.81 19.62
N ASP A 483 27.91 -9.56 19.18
CA ASP A 483 29.13 -8.94 18.62
C ASP A 483 30.14 -8.49 19.71
N ARG A 484 29.80 -8.59 20.99
CA ARG A 484 30.63 -8.09 22.10
C ARG A 484 31.83 -9.02 22.34
N PRO A 485 33.08 -8.51 22.36
CA PRO A 485 34.30 -9.33 22.59
C PRO A 485 34.29 -9.99 23.98
N PRO A 486 35.21 -10.92 24.32
CA PRO A 486 35.27 -11.55 25.64
C PRO A 486 35.26 -10.56 26.82
N ALA A 487 34.75 -10.99 27.98
CA ALA A 487 34.62 -10.12 29.14
C ALA A 487 35.97 -9.74 29.76
N VAL A 488 36.23 -8.45 29.95
CA VAL A 488 37.48 -7.95 30.53
C VAL A 488 37.23 -7.43 31.94
N GLY A 489 37.37 -8.32 32.91
CA GLY A 489 37.20 -8.02 34.33
C GLY A 489 35.74 -8.02 34.81
N GLN A 490 35.57 -7.72 36.09
CA GLN A 490 34.31 -7.97 36.80
C GLN A 490 33.20 -6.99 36.41
N GLY A 491 33.47 -5.68 36.31
CA GLY A 491 32.46 -4.69 35.93
C GLY A 491 31.85 -4.87 34.52
N ASP A 492 32.64 -5.38 33.56
CA ASP A 492 32.11 -5.76 32.23
C ASP A 492 31.31 -7.08 32.29
N THR A 493 31.62 -7.97 33.24
CA THR A 493 30.81 -9.16 33.53
C THR A 493 29.46 -8.77 34.12
N ASP A 494 29.44 -7.85 35.09
CA ASP A 494 28.22 -7.35 35.74
C ASP A 494 27.36 -6.55 34.76
N SER A 495 27.97 -5.72 33.90
CA SER A 495 27.27 -5.06 32.78
C SER A 495 26.58 -6.07 31.87
N ARG A 496 27.27 -7.14 31.44
CA ARG A 496 26.69 -8.18 30.57
C ARG A 496 25.57 -8.97 31.26
N ALA A 497 25.64 -9.14 32.58
CA ALA A 497 24.55 -9.75 33.35
C ALA A 497 23.31 -8.84 33.35
N SER A 498 23.49 -7.53 33.58
CA SER A 498 22.44 -6.52 33.48
C SER A 498 21.83 -6.45 32.08
N ASP A 499 22.66 -6.40 31.03
CA ASP A 499 22.21 -6.32 29.64
C ASP A 499 21.42 -7.57 29.21
N ARG A 500 21.82 -8.77 29.67
CA ARG A 500 21.07 -10.02 29.46
C ARG A 500 19.75 -10.06 30.22
N ALA A 501 19.71 -9.54 31.46
CA ALA A 501 18.48 -9.43 32.22
C ALA A 501 17.49 -8.45 31.55
N ALA A 502 17.99 -7.32 31.04
CA ALA A 502 17.18 -6.37 30.27
C ALA A 502 16.65 -6.96 28.96
N LEU A 503 17.46 -7.77 28.25
CA LEU A 503 16.99 -8.51 27.07
C LEU A 503 15.87 -9.49 27.42
N ALA A 504 16.05 -10.32 28.45
CA ALA A 504 15.03 -11.28 28.89
C ALA A 504 13.73 -10.59 29.35
N GLY A 505 13.83 -9.44 30.03
CA GLY A 505 12.68 -8.61 30.40
C GLY A 505 11.92 -8.09 29.17
N MET A 506 12.63 -7.56 28.17
CA MET A 506 12.01 -7.09 26.92
C MET A 506 11.46 -8.22 26.03
N GLU A 507 12.07 -9.41 26.06
CA GLU A 507 11.53 -10.62 25.40
C GLU A 507 10.22 -11.08 26.05
N ASN A 508 10.14 -11.03 27.39
CA ASN A 508 8.90 -11.30 28.14
C ASN A 508 7.82 -10.24 27.86
N ASP A 509 8.15 -8.95 27.93
CA ASP A 509 7.23 -7.85 27.57
C ASP A 509 6.72 -8.01 26.12
N ALA A 510 7.58 -8.38 25.17
CA ALA A 510 7.18 -8.63 23.78
C ALA A 510 6.19 -9.81 23.66
N ALA A 511 6.39 -10.89 24.43
CA ALA A 511 5.47 -12.02 24.48
C ALA A 511 4.12 -11.64 25.10
N LEU A 512 4.12 -10.87 26.20
CA LEU A 512 2.91 -10.36 26.86
C LEU A 512 2.12 -9.39 25.98
N LEU A 513 2.80 -8.49 25.26
CA LEU A 513 2.19 -7.63 24.24
C LEU A 513 1.54 -8.47 23.13
N GLY A 514 2.22 -9.52 22.64
CA GLY A 514 1.68 -10.46 21.64
C GLY A 514 0.43 -11.21 22.11
N GLN A 515 0.37 -11.53 23.40
CA GLN A 515 -0.79 -12.15 24.07
C GLN A 515 -1.90 -11.13 24.44
N GLY A 516 -1.62 -9.82 24.37
CA GLY A 516 -2.52 -8.76 24.81
C GLY A 516 -2.61 -8.57 26.33
N ARG A 517 -1.69 -9.14 27.11
CA ARG A 517 -1.66 -9.15 28.58
C ARG A 517 -1.01 -7.87 29.14
N LEU A 518 -1.56 -6.72 28.77
CA LEU A 518 -0.98 -5.40 29.06
C LEU A 518 -0.85 -5.09 30.56
N SER A 519 -1.69 -5.67 31.42
CA SER A 519 -1.62 -5.47 32.88
C SER A 519 -0.49 -6.25 33.58
N GLU A 520 0.23 -7.10 32.85
CA GLU A 520 1.30 -7.96 33.38
C GLU A 520 2.70 -7.54 32.89
N LEU A 521 2.79 -6.48 32.08
CA LEU A 521 4.04 -5.87 31.62
C LEU A 521 4.86 -5.31 32.80
N ASP A 522 6.18 -5.32 32.67
CA ASP A 522 7.11 -4.85 33.70
C ASP A 522 6.72 -3.44 34.22
N PRO A 523 6.51 -3.26 35.55
CA PRO A 523 6.20 -1.97 36.18
C PRO A 523 7.18 -0.83 35.91
N ASP A 524 8.42 -1.11 35.52
CA ASP A 524 9.41 -0.09 35.15
C ASP A 524 9.99 -0.30 33.74
N GLY A 525 9.45 -1.27 32.99
CA GLY A 525 9.86 -1.65 31.64
C GLY A 525 9.38 -0.74 30.51
N LEU A 526 10.04 -0.90 29.36
CA LEU A 526 9.84 -0.05 28.18
C LEU A 526 8.45 -0.20 27.56
N ALA A 527 7.84 -1.41 27.57
CA ALA A 527 6.51 -1.59 27.00
C ALA A 527 5.45 -0.78 27.77
N GLN A 528 5.52 -0.80 29.11
CA GLN A 528 4.60 -0.08 29.97
C GLN A 528 4.76 1.45 29.80
N SER A 529 5.99 1.97 29.80
CA SER A 529 6.23 3.40 29.71
C SER A 529 5.73 3.99 28.39
N LEU A 530 5.99 3.31 27.26
CA LEU A 530 5.54 3.73 25.93
C LEU A 530 4.01 3.73 25.80
N LEU A 531 3.33 2.66 26.25
CA LEU A 531 1.85 2.60 26.23
C LEU A 531 1.22 3.77 27.00
N LEU A 532 1.67 4.01 28.24
CA LEU A 532 1.11 5.05 29.11
C LEU A 532 1.48 6.47 28.65
N ALA A 533 2.64 6.67 28.01
CA ALA A 533 3.01 7.95 27.42
C ALA A 533 2.15 8.27 26.18
N SER A 534 1.89 7.27 25.34
CA SER A 534 1.09 7.42 24.11
C SER A 534 -0.42 7.42 24.33
N GLU A 535 -0.93 6.86 25.43
CA GLU A 535 -2.31 7.12 25.88
C GLU A 535 -2.47 8.63 26.20
N LYS A 536 -1.51 9.19 26.96
CA LYS A 536 -1.54 10.60 27.40
C LYS A 536 -1.36 11.59 26.23
N SER A 537 -0.24 11.53 25.50
CA SER A 537 0.14 12.56 24.51
C SER A 537 0.19 12.06 23.05
N VAL A 538 -0.24 12.91 22.11
CA VAL A 538 -0.01 12.71 20.66
C VAL A 538 1.49 12.78 20.36
N ILE A 539 2.17 13.80 20.89
CA ILE A 539 3.62 13.91 20.89
C ILE A 539 4.13 13.10 22.10
N SER A 540 4.25 11.79 21.90
CA SER A 540 4.74 10.82 22.88
C SER A 540 6.10 10.28 22.49
N GLU A 541 6.81 9.65 23.43
CA GLU A 541 8.13 9.06 23.18
C GLU A 541 8.09 8.02 22.04
N GLN A 542 7.02 7.23 21.94
CA GLN A 542 6.77 6.31 20.81
C GLN A 542 6.79 7.03 19.46
N LEU A 543 6.16 8.22 19.35
CA LEU A 543 6.17 8.99 18.10
C LEU A 543 7.59 9.44 17.74
N LEU A 544 8.40 9.82 18.72
CA LEU A 544 9.80 10.20 18.51
C LEU A 544 10.68 8.99 18.11
N ARG A 545 10.40 7.81 18.67
CA ARG A 545 11.07 6.55 18.31
C ARG A 545 10.70 6.08 16.90
N ASP A 546 9.42 6.04 16.55
CA ASP A 546 8.94 5.72 15.20
C ASP A 546 9.37 6.77 14.17
N LEU A 547 9.55 8.04 14.57
CA LEU A 547 10.14 9.09 13.74
C LEU A 547 11.60 8.78 13.40
N VAL A 548 12.44 8.53 14.40
CA VAL A 548 13.86 8.19 14.21
C VAL A 548 14.01 6.93 13.35
N ALA A 549 13.19 5.90 13.61
CA ALA A 549 13.21 4.65 12.86
C ALA A 549 12.91 4.80 11.34
N LYS A 550 12.25 5.89 10.91
CA LYS A 550 12.01 6.13 9.47
C LYS A 550 13.13 6.89 8.76
N TYR A 551 14.07 7.52 9.45
CA TYR A 551 15.20 8.23 8.84
C TYR A 551 16.29 7.28 8.32
N THR A 552 15.93 6.47 7.31
CA THR A 552 16.83 5.57 6.59
C THR A 552 17.28 6.18 5.25
N VAL A 553 18.45 5.78 4.75
CA VAL A 553 18.97 6.22 3.43
C VAL A 553 18.02 5.80 2.29
N LYS A 554 17.39 4.63 2.41
CA LYS A 554 16.38 4.13 1.46
C LYS A 554 15.12 5.00 1.43
N GLU A 555 14.59 5.40 2.59
CA GLU A 555 13.46 6.35 2.68
C GLU A 555 13.84 7.72 2.11
N PHE A 556 14.96 8.29 2.57
CA PHE A 556 15.41 9.63 2.17
C PHE A 556 15.67 9.75 0.66
N SER A 557 16.34 8.75 0.07
CA SER A 557 16.60 8.72 -1.38
C SER A 557 15.31 8.52 -2.20
N ALA A 558 14.41 7.62 -1.77
CA ALA A 558 13.13 7.40 -2.44
C ALA A 558 12.22 8.64 -2.39
N GLN A 559 12.20 9.37 -1.27
CA GLN A 559 11.48 10.65 -1.15
C GLN A 559 12.16 11.77 -1.95
N THR A 560 13.50 11.86 -1.94
CA THR A 560 14.22 12.86 -2.74
C THR A 560 13.94 12.70 -4.23
N ALA A 561 13.98 11.47 -4.76
CA ALA A 561 13.60 11.18 -6.15
C ALA A 561 12.11 11.44 -6.43
N GLN A 562 11.19 11.16 -5.48
CA GLN A 562 9.78 11.57 -5.60
C GLN A 562 9.65 13.09 -5.77
N ARG A 563 10.42 13.87 -4.99
CA ARG A 563 10.39 15.34 -5.05
C ARG A 563 11.06 15.91 -6.30
N LEU A 564 12.15 15.31 -6.79
CA LEU A 564 12.77 15.67 -8.07
C LEU A 564 11.81 15.43 -9.25
N GLY A 565 11.15 14.27 -9.29
CA GLY A 565 10.12 13.99 -10.31
C GLY A 565 8.95 15.00 -10.26
N GLN A 566 8.51 15.39 -9.06
CA GLN A 566 7.45 16.39 -8.89
C GLN A 566 7.87 17.82 -9.29
N ALA A 567 9.15 18.16 -9.12
CA ALA A 567 9.70 19.48 -9.43
C ALA A 567 9.84 19.74 -10.93
N PHE A 568 10.14 18.69 -11.72
CA PHE A 568 10.50 18.75 -13.15
C PHE A 568 9.63 17.84 -14.04
N HIS A 569 8.31 17.77 -13.78
CA HIS A 569 7.37 17.05 -14.64
C HIS A 569 7.52 17.48 -16.11
N LEU A 570 7.57 16.52 -17.03
CA LEU A 570 7.77 16.74 -18.47
C LEU A 570 9.03 17.60 -18.77
N GLY A 571 10.06 17.50 -17.92
CA GLY A 571 11.34 18.20 -18.01
C GLY A 571 11.32 19.67 -17.56
N VAL A 572 10.32 20.43 -18.02
CA VAL A 572 10.25 21.90 -17.85
C VAL A 572 8.97 22.42 -17.17
N PHE A 573 8.08 21.52 -16.73
CA PHE A 573 6.87 21.86 -15.98
C PHE A 573 6.98 21.34 -14.54
N GLY A 574 5.99 21.64 -13.69
CA GLY A 574 6.00 21.25 -12.28
C GLY A 574 6.36 22.39 -11.32
N SER A 575 6.49 22.05 -10.04
CA SER A 575 6.46 23.05 -8.96
C SER A 575 7.67 23.99 -8.98
N ALA A 576 8.88 23.50 -9.26
CA ALA A 576 10.08 24.34 -9.30
C ALA A 576 10.05 25.32 -10.48
N ALA A 577 9.74 24.84 -11.70
CA ALA A 577 9.61 25.70 -12.87
C ALA A 577 8.56 26.81 -12.64
N SER A 578 7.39 26.44 -12.10
CA SER A 578 6.28 27.36 -11.82
C SER A 578 6.60 28.42 -10.75
N SER A 579 7.60 28.22 -9.88
CA SER A 579 7.99 29.17 -8.83
C SER A 579 9.21 30.01 -9.19
N ILE A 580 10.02 29.55 -10.15
CA ILE A 580 11.20 30.25 -10.67
C ILE A 580 10.84 31.23 -11.80
N ILE A 581 9.99 30.82 -12.75
CA ILE A 581 9.83 31.53 -14.02
C ILE A 581 9.42 33.00 -13.84
N GLY A 582 8.45 33.30 -12.97
CA GLY A 582 8.05 34.67 -12.68
C GLY A 582 9.12 35.52 -12.00
N LYS A 583 10.08 34.90 -11.29
CA LYS A 583 11.22 35.60 -10.67
C LYS A 583 12.29 35.92 -11.71
N VAL A 584 12.62 34.96 -12.58
CA VAL A 584 13.58 35.15 -13.69
C VAL A 584 13.06 36.19 -14.67
N THR A 585 11.81 36.04 -15.15
CA THR A 585 11.17 36.99 -16.07
C THR A 585 10.93 38.36 -15.42
N SER A 586 10.91 38.45 -14.09
CA SER A 586 10.92 39.74 -13.38
C SER A 586 12.32 40.35 -13.25
N ALA A 587 13.36 39.55 -13.00
CA ALA A 587 14.72 40.04 -12.81
C ALA A 587 15.35 40.49 -14.14
N ALA A 588 15.10 39.74 -15.22
CA ALA A 588 15.49 40.09 -16.59
C ALA A 588 14.89 41.42 -17.11
N SER A 589 13.84 41.93 -16.46
CA SER A 589 13.22 43.22 -16.78
C SER A 589 13.43 44.29 -15.70
N GLY A 590 14.50 44.22 -14.91
CA GLY A 590 14.84 45.26 -13.92
C GLY A 590 13.93 45.28 -12.69
N GLY A 591 13.25 44.18 -12.40
CA GLY A 591 12.38 44.01 -11.22
C GLY A 591 10.89 44.11 -11.52
N THR A 592 10.07 43.72 -10.53
CA THR A 592 8.62 43.52 -10.71
C THR A 592 7.91 44.79 -11.19
N ARG A 593 8.37 45.97 -10.73
CA ARG A 593 7.84 47.29 -11.11
C ARG A 593 8.07 47.64 -12.59
N GLN A 594 9.22 47.27 -13.15
CA GLN A 594 9.63 47.62 -14.51
C GLN A 594 9.09 46.65 -15.57
N ALA A 595 8.85 45.38 -15.21
CA ALA A 595 8.28 44.39 -16.12
C ALA A 595 6.90 44.84 -16.69
N PRO A 596 6.66 44.76 -18.02
CA PRO A 596 5.38 45.05 -18.65
C PRO A 596 4.17 44.31 -18.03
N VAL A 597 2.99 44.92 -18.08
CA VAL A 597 1.74 44.32 -17.60
C VAL A 597 1.42 43.03 -18.37
N ALA A 598 1.49 43.07 -19.71
CA ALA A 598 1.25 41.90 -20.57
C ALA A 598 2.20 40.72 -20.24
N GLN A 599 3.48 41.02 -20.02
CA GLN A 599 4.47 40.03 -19.58
C GLN A 599 4.13 39.44 -18.21
N THR A 600 3.69 40.27 -17.25
CA THR A 600 3.28 39.81 -15.90
C THR A 600 2.03 38.93 -15.97
N VAL A 601 1.06 39.25 -16.83
CA VAL A 601 -0.14 38.42 -17.08
C VAL A 601 0.24 37.11 -17.76
N GLY A 602 1.04 37.14 -18.82
CA GLY A 602 1.50 35.94 -19.53
C GLY A 602 2.29 34.99 -18.63
N VAL A 603 3.18 35.53 -17.79
CA VAL A 603 3.87 34.79 -16.72
C VAL A 603 2.89 34.17 -15.73
N SER A 604 1.84 34.90 -15.31
CA SER A 604 0.84 34.39 -14.38
C SER A 604 0.06 33.21 -14.97
N VAL A 605 -0.34 33.30 -16.24
CA VAL A 605 -1.02 32.21 -16.97
C VAL A 605 -0.09 31.01 -17.15
N LEU A 606 1.13 31.21 -17.63
CA LEU A 606 2.11 30.14 -17.84
C LEU A 606 2.49 29.44 -16.52
N SER A 607 2.69 30.20 -15.45
CA SER A 607 2.95 29.65 -14.11
C SER A 607 1.75 28.87 -13.58
N GLY A 608 0.51 29.29 -13.90
CA GLY A 608 -0.72 28.56 -13.59
C GLY A 608 -0.84 27.24 -14.34
N VAL A 609 -0.51 27.20 -15.63
CA VAL A 609 -0.45 25.96 -16.43
C VAL A 609 0.62 25.01 -15.90
N MET A 610 1.83 25.51 -15.62
CA MET A 610 2.91 24.71 -14.99
C MET A 610 2.52 24.17 -13.61
N ALA A 611 1.85 24.99 -12.79
CA ALA A 611 1.36 24.59 -11.47
C ALA A 611 0.21 23.57 -11.57
N ALA A 612 -0.71 23.71 -12.52
CA ALA A 612 -1.77 22.75 -12.78
C ALA A 612 -1.21 21.37 -13.19
N ILE A 613 -0.26 21.34 -14.14
CA ILE A 613 0.41 20.11 -14.58
C ILE A 613 1.19 19.46 -13.42
N GLY A 614 1.86 20.26 -12.59
CA GLY A 614 2.53 19.76 -11.38
C GLY A 614 1.58 19.23 -10.31
N ALA A 615 0.44 19.90 -10.12
CA ALA A 615 -0.57 19.54 -9.13
C ALA A 615 -1.38 18.31 -9.54
N SER A 616 -1.72 18.16 -10.83
CA SER A 616 -2.38 16.95 -11.35
C SER A 616 -1.45 15.76 -11.19
N ASN A 617 -0.23 15.83 -11.70
CA ASN A 617 0.67 14.68 -11.81
C ASN A 617 1.36 14.31 -10.49
N GLN A 618 1.08 15.05 -9.40
CA GLN A 618 1.62 14.78 -8.07
C GLN A 618 1.35 13.34 -7.60
N HIS A 619 0.18 12.78 -7.94
CA HIS A 619 -0.22 11.40 -7.63
C HIS A 619 0.68 10.37 -8.31
N THR A 620 0.95 10.50 -9.61
CA THR A 620 1.82 9.59 -10.38
C THR A 620 3.19 9.45 -9.75
N ALA A 621 3.79 10.56 -9.30
CA ALA A 621 5.10 10.52 -8.63
C ALA A 621 5.06 9.76 -7.28
N ILE A 622 3.90 9.73 -6.60
CA ILE A 622 3.69 8.90 -5.40
C ILE A 622 3.60 7.41 -5.81
N SER A 623 2.83 7.07 -6.86
CA SER A 623 2.77 5.70 -7.40
C SER A 623 4.15 5.20 -7.82
N VAL A 624 4.95 6.02 -8.51
CA VAL A 624 6.34 5.70 -8.91
C VAL A 624 7.24 5.42 -7.71
N LYS A 625 7.12 6.19 -6.61
CA LYS A 625 7.86 5.92 -5.37
C LYS A 625 7.41 4.60 -4.74
N ASN A 626 6.10 4.36 -4.66
CA ASN A 626 5.57 3.16 -4.02
C ASN A 626 5.93 1.91 -4.84
N ASN A 627 5.87 1.97 -6.17
CA ASN A 627 6.33 0.90 -7.06
C ASN A 627 7.81 0.56 -6.85
N ARG A 628 8.67 1.54 -6.56
CA ARG A 628 10.06 1.28 -6.18
C ARG A 628 10.21 0.60 -4.79
N ARG A 629 9.22 0.73 -3.91
CA ARG A 629 9.24 0.17 -2.54
C ARG A 629 8.51 -1.17 -2.40
N GLU A 630 7.50 -1.41 -3.21
CA GLU A 630 6.54 -2.52 -3.10
C GLU A 630 6.49 -3.39 -4.37
N GLY A 631 7.21 -2.99 -5.42
CA GLY A 631 7.47 -3.82 -6.61
C GLY A 631 8.64 -4.77 -6.43
N GLU A 632 8.67 -5.81 -7.26
CA GLU A 632 9.62 -6.94 -7.19
C GLU A 632 11.09 -6.54 -7.42
N VAL A 633 11.34 -5.42 -8.10
CA VAL A 633 12.66 -4.97 -8.53
C VAL A 633 12.81 -3.48 -8.23
N ASP A 634 13.82 -3.10 -7.43
CA ASP A 634 14.19 -1.69 -7.30
C ASP A 634 14.78 -1.19 -8.63
N VAL A 635 14.00 -0.36 -9.34
CA VAL A 635 14.38 0.22 -10.63
C VAL A 635 15.53 1.24 -10.56
N GLY A 636 15.99 1.60 -9.36
CA GLY A 636 17.08 2.53 -9.11
C GLY A 636 16.67 4.00 -9.17
N LEU A 637 17.49 4.85 -8.52
CA LEU A 637 17.20 6.28 -8.33
C LEU A 637 16.97 7.03 -9.66
N GLY A 638 17.84 6.83 -10.65
CA GLY A 638 17.74 7.52 -11.94
C GLY A 638 16.47 7.15 -12.73
N ARG A 639 16.09 5.87 -12.73
CA ARG A 639 14.86 5.40 -13.40
C ARG A 639 13.61 5.81 -12.63
N GLN A 640 13.68 5.92 -11.30
CA GLN A 640 12.61 6.52 -10.47
C GLN A 640 12.39 8.00 -10.82
N VAL A 641 13.47 8.80 -10.93
CA VAL A 641 13.37 10.21 -11.33
C VAL A 641 12.80 10.31 -12.74
N LEU A 642 13.30 9.53 -13.71
CA LEU A 642 12.80 9.54 -15.09
C LEU A 642 11.32 9.11 -15.20
N ARG A 643 10.91 8.04 -14.49
CA ARG A 643 9.49 7.63 -14.39
C ARG A 643 8.62 8.70 -13.72
N GLY A 644 9.16 9.46 -12.75
CA GLY A 644 8.47 10.60 -12.15
C GLY A 644 8.30 11.78 -13.11
N VAL A 645 9.39 12.22 -13.74
CA VAL A 645 9.42 13.29 -14.74
C VAL A 645 8.44 13.02 -15.88
N MET A 646 8.50 11.83 -16.48
CA MET A 646 7.61 11.44 -17.58
C MET A 646 6.25 10.88 -17.11
N GLY A 647 6.00 10.90 -15.79
CA GLY A 647 4.93 10.18 -15.12
C GLY A 647 3.57 10.38 -15.77
N GLY A 648 2.99 11.58 -15.65
CA GLY A 648 1.63 11.86 -16.13
C GLY A 648 1.41 11.62 -17.63
N LEU A 649 2.44 11.74 -18.48
CA LEU A 649 2.34 11.37 -19.90
C LEU A 649 2.34 9.84 -20.06
N SER A 650 3.30 9.15 -19.44
CA SER A 650 3.39 7.69 -19.51
C SER A 650 2.15 7.00 -18.93
N GLU A 651 1.59 7.55 -17.85
CA GLU A 651 0.37 7.08 -17.23
C GLU A 651 -0.86 7.39 -18.08
N SER A 652 -1.04 8.61 -18.59
CA SER A 652 -2.18 8.94 -19.47
C SER A 652 -2.21 8.07 -20.74
N LEU A 653 -1.05 7.76 -21.31
CA LEU A 653 -0.93 6.81 -22.43
C LEU A 653 -1.19 5.35 -22.01
N ALA A 654 -0.79 4.95 -20.80
CA ALA A 654 -1.06 3.61 -20.26
C ALA A 654 -2.55 3.39 -19.94
N GLN A 655 -3.18 4.37 -19.30
CA GLN A 655 -4.62 4.41 -19.04
C GLN A 655 -5.39 4.27 -20.36
N ARG A 656 -5.05 5.08 -21.38
CA ARG A 656 -5.70 4.99 -22.71
C ARG A 656 -5.48 3.64 -23.40
N ARG A 657 -4.26 3.10 -23.40
CA ARG A 657 -3.95 1.77 -23.98
C ARG A 657 -4.73 0.67 -23.26
N GLY A 658 -4.61 0.58 -21.95
CA GLY A 658 -5.20 -0.50 -21.17
C GLY A 658 -6.73 -0.44 -21.17
N SER A 659 -7.35 0.76 -21.12
CA SER A 659 -8.79 0.89 -21.29
C SER A 659 -9.27 0.47 -22.68
N ARG A 660 -8.46 0.71 -23.73
CA ARG A 660 -8.74 0.17 -25.06
C ARG A 660 -8.59 -1.35 -25.08
N ALA A 661 -7.50 -1.90 -24.56
CA ALA A 661 -7.28 -3.35 -24.53
C ALA A 661 -8.36 -4.07 -23.70
N GLY A 662 -8.86 -3.47 -22.62
CA GLY A 662 -10.02 -3.97 -21.85
C GLY A 662 -11.35 -3.91 -22.62
N LEU A 663 -11.54 -2.90 -23.49
CA LEU A 663 -12.68 -2.84 -24.42
C LEU A 663 -12.56 -3.89 -25.53
N ASP A 664 -11.37 -4.05 -26.12
CA ASP A 664 -11.08 -5.02 -27.17
C ASP A 664 -11.21 -6.46 -26.61
N MET A 665 -10.73 -6.72 -25.37
CA MET A 665 -10.98 -7.95 -24.60
C MET A 665 -12.47 -8.21 -24.40
N LYS A 666 -13.24 -7.20 -23.94
CA LYS A 666 -14.68 -7.33 -23.74
C LYS A 666 -15.41 -7.65 -25.04
N ALA A 667 -15.04 -6.98 -26.13
CA ALA A 667 -15.62 -7.19 -27.46
C ALA A 667 -15.27 -8.56 -28.04
N LEU A 668 -14.12 -9.14 -27.69
CA LEU A 668 -13.71 -10.48 -28.08
C LEU A 668 -14.44 -11.57 -27.29
N LEU A 669 -14.48 -11.45 -25.95
CA LEU A 669 -15.16 -12.41 -25.07
C LEU A 669 -16.70 -12.36 -25.15
N ALA A 670 -17.27 -11.28 -25.72
CA ALA A 670 -18.70 -11.17 -25.99
C ALA A 670 -19.14 -11.77 -27.34
N GLN A 671 -18.24 -12.44 -28.08
CA GLN A 671 -18.60 -13.14 -29.33
C GLN A 671 -19.07 -14.56 -29.01
N ASP A 672 -20.28 -14.91 -29.47
CA ASP A 672 -20.86 -16.25 -29.25
C ASP A 672 -19.93 -17.38 -29.74
N GLN A 673 -19.19 -17.14 -30.83
CA GLN A 673 -18.21 -18.08 -31.38
C GLN A 673 -17.06 -18.36 -30.40
N VAL A 674 -16.54 -17.32 -29.72
CA VAL A 674 -15.49 -17.45 -28.69
C VAL A 674 -16.06 -18.16 -27.46
N GLY A 675 -17.27 -17.81 -27.03
CA GLY A 675 -17.94 -18.44 -25.89
C GLY A 675 -18.22 -19.94 -26.11
N ASN A 676 -18.77 -20.29 -27.27
CA ASN A 676 -19.06 -21.67 -27.65
C ASN A 676 -17.77 -22.49 -27.79
N LEU A 677 -16.73 -21.93 -28.45
CA LEU A 677 -15.45 -22.60 -28.59
C LEU A 677 -14.75 -22.77 -27.23
N LEU A 678 -14.85 -21.82 -26.29
CA LEU A 678 -14.33 -21.99 -24.92
C LEU A 678 -15.03 -23.12 -24.17
N GLY A 679 -16.36 -23.25 -24.28
CA GLY A 679 -17.12 -24.35 -23.69
C GLY A 679 -16.75 -25.71 -24.27
N PHE A 680 -16.62 -25.78 -25.61
CA PHE A 680 -16.13 -26.96 -26.31
C PHE A 680 -14.68 -27.31 -25.90
N ALA A 681 -13.77 -26.33 -25.88
CA ALA A 681 -12.36 -26.53 -25.52
C ALA A 681 -12.20 -27.03 -24.08
N LYS A 682 -12.99 -26.54 -23.13
CA LYS A 682 -12.98 -27.04 -21.73
C LYS A 682 -13.42 -28.50 -21.64
N SER A 683 -14.45 -28.88 -22.40
CA SER A 683 -14.94 -30.26 -22.50
C SER A 683 -13.92 -31.18 -23.21
N LEU A 684 -13.31 -30.68 -24.28
CA LEU A 684 -12.28 -31.36 -25.07
C LEU A 684 -11.00 -31.59 -24.25
N ASN A 685 -10.58 -30.60 -23.45
CA ASN A 685 -9.48 -30.76 -22.50
C ASN A 685 -9.78 -31.86 -21.49
N GLN A 686 -10.98 -31.89 -20.91
CA GLN A 686 -11.33 -32.91 -19.89
C GLN A 686 -11.27 -34.34 -20.44
N GLN A 687 -11.60 -34.54 -21.72
CA GLN A 687 -11.47 -35.84 -22.40
C GLN A 687 -10.00 -36.16 -22.73
N LEU A 688 -9.27 -35.21 -23.32
CA LEU A 688 -7.89 -35.42 -23.77
C LEU A 688 -6.86 -35.49 -22.63
N SER A 689 -7.14 -34.84 -21.49
CA SER A 689 -6.40 -35.02 -20.24
C SER A 689 -6.24 -36.51 -19.90
N ALA A 690 -7.29 -37.31 -20.02
CA ALA A 690 -7.25 -38.73 -19.69
C ALA A 690 -6.42 -39.60 -20.67
N GLU A 691 -6.12 -39.11 -21.88
CA GLU A 691 -5.27 -39.80 -22.88
C GLU A 691 -3.81 -39.33 -22.84
N PHE A 692 -3.54 -38.11 -22.36
CA PHE A 692 -2.25 -37.43 -22.54
C PHE A 692 -1.66 -36.74 -21.29
N GLU A 693 -2.43 -36.45 -20.23
CA GLU A 693 -1.87 -35.99 -18.95
C GLU A 693 -1.46 -37.21 -18.10
N VAL A 694 -0.26 -37.73 -18.37
CA VAL A 694 0.45 -38.57 -17.39
C VAL A 694 0.71 -37.71 -16.16
N ALA A 695 0.30 -38.17 -14.97
CA ALA A 695 0.57 -37.47 -13.72
C ALA A 695 2.08 -37.23 -13.55
N PRO A 696 2.50 -36.07 -13.01
CA PRO A 696 3.92 -35.78 -12.81
C PRO A 696 4.57 -36.86 -11.94
N GLU A 697 5.80 -37.26 -12.28
CA GLU A 697 6.52 -38.27 -11.50
C GLU A 697 7.01 -37.60 -10.21
N ILE A 698 6.26 -37.82 -9.11
CA ILE A 698 6.62 -37.30 -7.79
C ILE A 698 7.70 -38.21 -7.19
N LEU A 699 8.88 -37.64 -6.95
CA LEU A 699 10.01 -38.30 -6.30
C LEU A 699 10.34 -37.55 -5.01
N SER A 700 10.69 -38.24 -3.93
CA SER A 700 11.37 -37.56 -2.83
C SER A 700 12.76 -37.10 -3.29
N LEU A 701 13.32 -36.09 -2.62
CA LEU A 701 14.71 -35.66 -2.81
C LEU A 701 15.73 -36.83 -2.78
N SER A 702 15.44 -37.88 -1.99
CA SER A 702 16.28 -39.08 -1.87
C SER A 702 16.18 -40.04 -3.06
N GLU A 703 15.06 -40.06 -3.75
CA GLU A 703 14.83 -40.87 -4.95
C GLU A 703 15.30 -40.14 -6.20
N ALA A 704 15.04 -38.83 -6.29
CA ALA A 704 15.56 -37.95 -7.34
C ALA A 704 17.10 -38.08 -7.47
N GLY A 705 17.82 -38.05 -6.34
CA GLY A 705 19.28 -38.25 -6.30
C GLY A 705 19.77 -39.66 -6.67
N ARG A 706 18.88 -40.65 -6.81
CA ARG A 706 19.21 -42.02 -7.26
C ARG A 706 18.74 -42.33 -8.68
N VAL A 707 17.70 -41.64 -9.15
CA VAL A 707 16.98 -41.97 -10.38
C VAL A 707 17.32 -41.01 -11.53
N LEU A 708 17.59 -39.72 -11.24
CA LEU A 708 17.87 -38.69 -12.25
C LEU A 708 19.32 -38.73 -12.77
N GLY A 709 19.70 -39.84 -13.38
CA GLY A 709 20.96 -40.00 -14.11
C GLY A 709 20.85 -39.54 -15.59
N PRO A 710 21.97 -39.28 -16.27
CA PRO A 710 21.97 -39.03 -17.71
C PRO A 710 21.36 -40.21 -18.49
N GLY A 711 20.29 -39.95 -19.25
CA GLY A 711 19.54 -40.99 -19.95
C GLY A 711 18.38 -41.62 -19.16
N HIS A 712 18.02 -41.10 -17.98
CA HIS A 712 16.78 -41.47 -17.31
C HIS A 712 15.55 -41.13 -18.18
N THR A 713 14.65 -42.11 -18.32
CA THR A 713 13.33 -41.95 -18.92
C THR A 713 12.27 -42.27 -17.86
N SER A 714 11.31 -41.36 -17.64
CA SER A 714 10.18 -41.56 -16.72
C SER A 714 9.49 -42.89 -16.97
N ALA A 715 9.20 -43.63 -15.91
CA ALA A 715 8.61 -44.97 -16.00
C ALA A 715 7.18 -44.98 -16.58
N ALA A 716 6.49 -43.84 -16.53
CA ALA A 716 5.15 -43.65 -17.10
C ALA A 716 5.15 -42.74 -18.36
N GLY A 717 6.30 -42.19 -18.76
CA GLY A 717 6.39 -41.17 -19.81
C GLY A 717 5.91 -39.79 -19.36
N ALA A 718 6.01 -39.46 -18.07
CA ALA A 718 5.67 -38.15 -17.53
C ALA A 718 6.56 -37.06 -18.13
N THR A 719 5.96 -35.93 -18.51
CA THR A 719 6.68 -34.77 -19.07
C THR A 719 7.23 -33.84 -18.00
N GLU A 720 6.90 -34.09 -16.73
CA GLU A 720 7.29 -33.28 -15.57
C GLU A 720 7.60 -34.21 -14.40
N ILE A 721 8.67 -33.90 -13.67
CA ILE A 721 9.14 -34.64 -12.48
C ILE A 721 9.16 -33.64 -11.33
N VAL A 722 8.41 -33.92 -10.27
CA VAL A 722 8.26 -33.04 -9.10
C VAL A 722 9.07 -33.63 -7.96
N ILE A 723 10.02 -32.87 -7.43
CA ILE A 723 10.86 -33.32 -6.31
C ILE A 723 10.28 -32.79 -5.00
N GLU A 724 9.67 -33.66 -4.19
CA GLU A 724 9.26 -33.29 -2.84
C GLU A 724 10.47 -33.19 -1.91
N MET A 725 10.58 -32.05 -1.23
CA MET A 725 11.57 -31.78 -0.19
C MET A 725 10.86 -31.67 1.16
N ASP A 726 11.18 -32.57 2.09
CA ASP A 726 10.73 -32.47 3.49
C ASP A 726 11.24 -31.13 4.07
N PRO A 727 10.35 -30.25 4.61
CA PRO A 727 10.75 -28.97 5.17
C PRO A 727 11.77 -29.08 6.31
N ASN A 728 11.90 -30.24 6.97
CA ASN A 728 12.90 -30.50 8.01
C ASN A 728 14.32 -30.75 7.45
N GLN A 729 14.47 -31.06 6.16
CA GLN A 729 15.78 -31.29 5.54
C GLN A 729 16.44 -30.00 5.03
N ALA A 730 15.64 -28.97 4.72
CA ALA A 730 16.13 -27.68 4.20
C ALA A 730 17.08 -26.93 5.15
N THR A 731 17.12 -27.29 6.44
CA THR A 731 18.00 -26.71 7.47
C THR A 731 19.33 -27.45 7.66
N SER A 732 19.53 -28.64 7.09
CA SER A 732 20.78 -29.40 7.22
C SER A 732 21.75 -29.08 6.07
N GLY A 733 22.50 -27.98 6.22
CA GLY A 733 23.29 -27.39 5.14
C GLY A 733 24.37 -28.28 4.52
N MET A 734 24.22 -28.60 3.23
CA MET A 734 25.24 -29.27 2.41
C MET A 734 25.99 -28.25 1.54
N ARG A 735 27.27 -27.99 1.85
CA ARG A 735 28.14 -27.12 1.04
C ARG A 735 28.49 -27.79 -0.29
N LEU A 736 27.85 -27.35 -1.39
CA LEU A 736 28.37 -27.60 -2.74
C LEU A 736 29.56 -26.66 -3.01
N THR A 737 30.78 -27.19 -2.91
CA THR A 737 32.01 -26.49 -3.29
C THR A 737 32.15 -26.45 -4.81
N ALA A 738 32.12 -25.26 -5.41
CA ALA A 738 32.32 -25.10 -6.85
C ALA A 738 33.76 -25.49 -7.25
N ALA A 739 33.89 -26.59 -8.01
CA ALA A 739 35.17 -27.09 -8.48
C ALA A 739 35.45 -26.65 -9.94
N SER A 740 36.47 -25.80 -10.11
CA SER A 740 37.33 -25.65 -11.30
C SER A 740 36.69 -25.73 -12.70
N HIS A 741 36.63 -24.59 -13.40
CA HIS A 741 36.62 -24.58 -14.87
C HIS A 741 37.93 -25.18 -15.44
N PRO A 742 37.87 -26.06 -16.45
CA PRO A 742 38.96 -26.25 -17.41
C PRO A 742 38.90 -25.18 -18.53
N PRO A 743 40.03 -24.87 -19.22
CA PRO A 743 40.11 -23.76 -20.17
C PRO A 743 39.67 -24.10 -21.61
N THR A 744 39.57 -23.03 -22.40
CA THR A 744 39.18 -22.97 -23.82
C THR A 744 40.03 -23.78 -24.80
N SER A 745 39.39 -24.29 -25.86
CA SER A 745 39.96 -24.33 -27.22
C SER A 745 38.85 -24.18 -28.26
N ALA A 746 39.18 -23.64 -29.44
CA ALA A 746 38.19 -23.22 -30.44
C ALA A 746 38.06 -24.21 -31.61
N ARG A 747 36.85 -24.32 -32.16
CA ARG A 747 36.62 -24.35 -33.61
C ARG A 747 35.22 -23.90 -33.97
#